data_AF-A0A7Y0ESI3-F1
#
_entry.id   AF-A0A7Y0ESI3-F1
#
_cell.length_a   1.000
_cell.length_b   1.000
_cell.length_c   1.000
_cell.angle_alpha   90.00
_cell.angle_beta   90.00
_cell.angle_gamma   90.00
#
_symmetry.space_group_name_H-M   'P 1'
#
loop_
_entity.id
_entity.type
_entity.pdbx_description
1 polymer ?
#
loop_
_entity_poly.entity_id
_entity_poly.type
_entity_poly.pdbx_seq_one_letter_code
_entity_poly.pdbx_strand_id
1 'polypeptide(L)'
;MRNKAIACLGAIVACATALAGIPATAMADESASLTPQYTYNSQNSNGMTFEKISHADQGLSQADGVVDYAGNGTIAPYTAGLSATGNGDRGQSYSYAAASSGDWVYIGTMYGGLGVQAILSRDMTGMGLTAKQATALIQTMYAGNMYLGEPDGNSAGGMLFKFNVKTGETKILMSKSAGIAGGKGVIPTFRSAFKMNGKLYFEGMVMDTNNKDLSQQEIQTAMAVQNGFPCIYEIDPANNDKLTKVYDSVDVDGFRSLVKGNVFTSTRAIGSFGNTLIAGDLKPTADGKGQALLVASKTPSDPNSYKVIADMASFDNLPAIHRQDVNGGGGIYQVQEFNGKLYVVVCTGDTSTLNEKTGTMRSFAIYVGENKGDSTNKADWTWRPLAGDTSKGAKYYYGLDKSRVSAGACTLQVYGDHLYIGDYNDVSSALQGFVTKSNFVTQATNLEQSVNLYRMDKNENVEMLVGDANDTFPKGGSTGLGSGYDNHMNQYTWQTTVHEGKMYLSTMNTTTLLEPIAQFTNGDILNMSEKDWNNTVHYLRVFLRLLWGMGPTDPASAVSTQSADQNAKVSTQAMPSTDDPEALVDWARTQAGKDASAAQPQTADSKSVSSAKAIDLTKEQTQELVDGIKDGSIVPGSLAASNSADEASQLFDINNELDTLGSQLGDKGSADFANAYGEVVDAFSGISDIIPDKFKGLYEMLVKLTSKANLKAYAKSLPYLTKSKRGFNLFEITDRSAANEGVTVGTVTDEGFGDPFNHGLRIFCDTDDYMVVGTANPFYGTQLWRVRDTQYAVNVSVTEGGSASASAERAAKGDKVTLTATADKGYHFKEWKVLKGGVTVEDNAFTMPDGSVSVQAVFEKDSAEPVTPSQPTKPADSKNNTKTDGKNDGNGAKSDAETANTGAPIAAIVIAGAAALLLGAAIMLRKKQA
;
A
#
# COMPACT_ATOMS: atom_id res chain seq x y z
N MET A 1 30.25 -30.58 39.05
CA MET A 1 29.52 -31.87 38.93
C MET A 1 28.64 -32.04 40.17
N ARG A 2 27.43 -32.60 40.12
CA ARG A 2 26.46 -32.80 39.00
C ARG A 2 25.12 -33.21 39.66
N ASN A 3 24.01 -32.60 39.24
CA ASN A 3 22.58 -32.98 39.37
C ASN A 3 22.03 -33.62 40.66
N LYS A 4 20.83 -33.15 41.07
CA LYS A 4 19.83 -33.71 42.04
C LYS A 4 19.78 -33.08 43.44
N ALA A 5 19.20 -31.87 43.55
CA ALA A 5 18.79 -31.28 44.84
C ALA A 5 17.57 -30.31 44.76
N ILE A 6 16.81 -30.27 43.65
CA ILE A 6 15.60 -29.43 43.53
C ILE A 6 14.46 -30.27 42.95
N ALA A 7 13.67 -30.89 43.83
CA ALA A 7 12.48 -31.69 43.47
C ALA A 7 11.50 -31.87 44.66
N CYS A 8 11.34 -30.84 45.52
CA CYS A 8 10.45 -30.94 46.70
C CYS A 8 9.88 -29.60 47.22
N LEU A 9 9.80 -28.56 46.38
CA LEU A 9 9.31 -27.22 46.76
C LEU A 9 8.13 -26.69 45.91
N GLY A 10 7.57 -27.52 45.02
CA GLY A 10 6.51 -27.13 44.08
C GLY A 10 5.07 -27.38 44.55
N ALA A 11 4.82 -27.65 45.84
CA ALA A 11 3.54 -28.21 46.31
C ALA A 11 2.86 -27.50 47.50
N ILE A 12 3.43 -26.40 48.02
CA ILE A 12 2.93 -25.75 49.26
C ILE A 12 2.43 -24.31 49.03
N VAL A 13 2.78 -23.67 47.90
CA VAL A 13 2.29 -22.32 47.55
C VAL A 13 0.89 -22.36 46.89
N ALA A 14 0.47 -23.50 46.34
CA ALA A 14 -0.74 -23.65 45.53
C ALA A 14 -2.08 -23.67 46.30
N CYS A 15 -2.09 -23.42 47.61
CA CYS A 15 -3.30 -23.49 48.45
C CYS A 15 -3.55 -22.23 49.32
N ALA A 16 -2.86 -21.12 49.06
CA ALA A 16 -3.00 -19.87 49.84
C ALA A 16 -3.77 -18.75 49.10
N THR A 17 -4.06 -18.90 47.80
CA THR A 17 -4.66 -17.86 46.95
C THR A 17 -6.16 -18.08 46.69
N ALA A 18 -6.88 -18.63 47.67
CA ALA A 18 -8.30 -18.99 47.53
C ALA A 18 -9.09 -18.84 48.84
N LEU A 19 -9.17 -17.61 49.41
CA LEU A 19 -10.21 -17.15 50.36
C LEU A 19 -10.00 -15.68 50.80
N ALA A 20 -10.27 -14.71 49.92
CA ALA A 20 -10.29 -13.27 50.28
C ALA A 20 -11.11 -12.39 49.30
N GLY A 21 -12.33 -12.80 48.94
CA GLY A 21 -13.17 -12.06 47.99
C GLY A 21 -14.11 -11.05 48.67
N ILE A 22 -13.73 -9.77 48.73
CA ILE A 22 -14.63 -8.62 48.95
C ILE A 22 -14.20 -7.51 47.97
N PRO A 23 -15.12 -6.90 47.19
CA PRO A 23 -14.74 -5.91 46.19
C PRO A 23 -14.30 -4.59 46.83
N ALA A 24 -13.00 -4.29 46.76
CA ALA A 24 -12.54 -2.92 46.90
C ALA A 24 -12.98 -2.13 45.66
N THR A 25 -13.76 -1.07 45.85
CA THR A 25 -14.05 -0.10 44.79
C THR A 25 -12.76 0.63 44.43
N ALA A 26 -12.13 0.24 43.32
CA ALA A 26 -10.93 0.91 42.83
C ALA A 26 -11.26 2.38 42.51
N MET A 27 -10.73 3.29 43.33
CA MET A 27 -10.45 4.65 42.87
C MET A 27 -9.53 4.54 41.65
N ALA A 28 -9.68 5.44 40.68
CA ALA A 28 -8.84 5.44 39.49
C ALA A 28 -7.40 5.75 39.91
N ASP A 29 -6.55 4.71 39.88
CA ASP A 29 -5.12 4.83 40.13
C ASP A 29 -4.42 5.49 38.92
N GLU A 30 -3.22 6.04 39.12
CA GLU A 30 -2.51 6.76 38.06
C GLU A 30 -2.22 5.81 36.87
N SER A 31 -2.70 6.17 35.68
CA SER A 31 -2.71 5.27 34.53
C SER A 31 -1.31 4.82 34.15
N ALA A 32 -1.04 3.51 34.28
CA ALA A 32 0.28 2.93 34.05
C ALA A 32 0.88 3.38 32.71
N SER A 33 2.11 3.88 32.75
CA SER A 33 2.80 4.40 31.57
C SER A 33 3.24 3.27 30.63
N LEU A 34 2.90 3.41 29.35
CA LEU A 34 3.34 2.52 28.29
C LEU A 34 4.87 2.45 28.26
N THR A 35 5.41 1.24 28.40
CA THR A 35 6.84 0.94 28.47
C THR A 35 7.23 0.09 27.24
N PRO A 36 7.60 0.70 26.12
CA PRO A 36 8.01 0.00 24.89
C PRO A 36 9.17 -0.97 25.14
N GLN A 37 9.08 -2.17 24.56
CA GLN A 37 10.15 -3.17 24.63
C GLN A 37 11.12 -3.10 23.43
N TYR A 38 10.76 -2.36 22.38
CA TYR A 38 11.52 -2.27 21.13
C TYR A 38 11.72 -0.81 20.74
N THR A 39 12.98 -0.46 20.44
CA THR A 39 13.39 0.90 20.07
C THR A 39 14.32 0.88 18.86
N TYR A 40 14.30 1.95 18.07
CA TYR A 40 15.16 2.15 16.92
C TYR A 40 15.85 3.52 17.00
N ASN A 41 17.18 3.52 16.97
CA ASN A 41 17.98 4.75 17.01
C ASN A 41 18.21 5.29 15.60
N SER A 42 18.01 6.59 15.42
CA SER A 42 18.26 7.32 14.16
C SER A 42 19.67 7.14 13.60
N GLN A 43 19.78 6.78 12.32
CA GLN A 43 21.07 6.57 11.64
C GLN A 43 21.87 7.87 11.45
N ASN A 44 21.20 8.98 11.15
CA ASN A 44 21.81 10.33 11.04
C ASN A 44 22.32 10.90 12.38
N SER A 45 22.18 10.18 13.49
CA SER A 45 22.59 10.61 14.84
C SER A 45 21.92 11.92 15.30
N ASN A 46 20.72 12.24 14.82
CA ASN A 46 19.98 13.45 15.23
C ASN A 46 19.43 13.39 16.67
N GLY A 47 19.63 12.27 17.38
CA GLY A 47 19.18 12.03 18.75
C GLY A 47 17.82 11.35 18.86
N MET A 48 17.07 11.21 17.76
CA MET A 48 15.77 10.56 17.77
C MET A 48 15.90 9.07 18.07
N THR A 49 15.13 8.62 19.05
CA THR A 49 14.87 7.23 19.38
C THR A 49 13.39 6.95 19.16
N PHE A 50 13.07 6.10 18.19
CA PHE A 50 11.69 5.69 17.90
C PHE A 50 11.36 4.47 18.75
N GLU A 51 10.23 4.50 19.44
CA GLU A 51 9.76 3.43 20.32
C GLU A 51 8.50 2.77 19.73
N LYS A 52 8.44 1.43 19.63
CA LYS A 52 7.26 0.71 19.14
C LYS A 52 6.15 0.73 20.19
N ILE A 53 4.97 1.24 19.82
CA ILE A 53 3.84 1.44 20.76
C ILE A 53 2.62 0.58 20.44
N SER A 54 2.41 0.18 19.18
CA SER A 54 1.44 -0.86 18.84
C SER A 54 1.96 -2.22 19.31
N HIS A 55 1.08 -3.07 19.88
CA HIS A 55 1.43 -4.40 20.40
C HIS A 55 2.81 -4.42 21.09
N ALA A 56 2.98 -3.58 22.13
CA ALA A 56 4.30 -3.15 22.60
C ALA A 56 5.16 -4.25 23.27
N ASP A 57 4.56 -5.40 23.60
CA ASP A 57 5.24 -6.63 24.03
C ASP A 57 5.61 -7.56 22.86
N GLN A 58 4.98 -7.42 21.69
CA GLN A 58 5.24 -8.23 20.50
C GLN A 58 6.31 -7.60 19.59
N GLY A 59 7.22 -8.46 19.12
CA GLY A 59 8.40 -8.04 18.37
C GLY A 59 8.14 -7.67 16.90
N LEU A 60 9.23 -7.39 16.19
CA LEU A 60 9.20 -7.11 14.76
C LEU A 60 8.90 -8.39 13.95
N SER A 61 8.32 -8.21 12.76
CA SER A 61 7.89 -9.28 11.85
C SER A 61 6.93 -10.30 12.51
N GLN A 62 6.07 -9.81 13.41
CA GLN A 62 4.97 -10.53 14.06
C GLN A 62 3.65 -9.78 13.81
N ALA A 63 2.53 -10.48 13.94
CA ALA A 63 1.19 -9.91 13.71
C ALA A 63 0.94 -8.73 14.67
N ASP A 64 0.73 -7.55 14.08
CA ASP A 64 0.45 -6.30 14.79
C ASP A 64 -0.90 -5.75 14.30
N GLY A 65 -0.92 -4.76 13.41
CA GLY A 65 -2.20 -4.24 12.90
C GLY A 65 -3.01 -3.49 13.96
N VAL A 66 -2.37 -2.99 15.03
CA VAL A 66 -2.90 -2.13 16.11
C VAL A 66 -4.10 -2.62 16.93
N VAL A 67 -4.81 -3.66 16.51
CA VAL A 67 -5.94 -4.30 17.20
C VAL A 67 -5.88 -5.81 17.01
N ASP A 68 -6.48 -6.58 17.92
CA ASP A 68 -6.62 -8.03 17.77
C ASP A 68 -7.78 -8.38 16.83
N TYR A 69 -7.57 -9.38 15.97
CA TYR A 69 -8.64 -10.07 15.29
C TYR A 69 -9.31 -11.08 16.23
N ALA A 70 -10.62 -10.93 16.43
CA ALA A 70 -11.44 -11.71 17.35
C ALA A 70 -12.27 -12.81 16.65
N GLY A 71 -12.06 -13.03 15.34
CA GLY A 71 -12.80 -14.01 14.54
C GLY A 71 -14.09 -13.47 13.92
N ASN A 72 -14.60 -14.18 12.91
CA ASN A 72 -15.86 -13.90 12.21
C ASN A 72 -15.98 -12.47 11.63
N GLY A 73 -14.85 -11.87 11.24
CA GLY A 73 -14.77 -10.51 10.73
C GLY A 73 -14.97 -9.46 11.83
N THR A 74 -14.53 -9.74 13.05
CA THR A 74 -14.62 -8.84 14.21
C THR A 74 -13.24 -8.53 14.81
N ILE A 75 -13.10 -7.33 15.37
CA ILE A 75 -11.87 -6.82 16.00
C ILE A 75 -12.12 -6.34 17.43
N ALA A 76 -11.08 -6.40 18.26
CA ALA A 76 -11.05 -5.93 19.64
C ALA A 76 -9.80 -5.07 19.93
N PRO A 77 -9.87 -4.07 20.83
CA PRO A 77 -8.68 -3.32 21.23
C PRO A 77 -7.65 -4.22 21.91
N TYR A 78 -6.40 -4.20 21.42
CA TYR A 78 -5.29 -4.89 22.08
C TYR A 78 -5.07 -4.34 23.50
N THR A 79 -4.77 -5.22 24.44
CA THR A 79 -4.40 -4.87 25.82
C THR A 79 -3.24 -5.75 26.30
N ALA A 80 -2.10 -5.14 26.59
CA ALA A 80 -0.88 -5.84 27.00
C ALA A 80 -1.11 -6.78 28.19
N GLY A 81 -0.59 -8.01 28.12
CA GLY A 81 -0.78 -9.04 29.13
C GLY A 81 -2.20 -9.65 29.24
N LEU A 82 -3.19 -9.18 28.47
CA LEU A 82 -4.54 -9.78 28.38
C LEU A 82 -4.85 -10.33 26.98
N SER A 83 -4.39 -9.64 25.93
CA SER A 83 -4.46 -10.11 24.55
C SER A 83 -3.61 -11.36 24.30
N ALA A 84 -4.06 -12.24 23.41
CA ALA A 84 -3.31 -13.42 23.02
C ALA A 84 -2.22 -13.06 21.99
N THR A 85 -0.99 -13.50 22.22
CA THR A 85 0.15 -13.24 21.32
C THR A 85 -0.12 -13.78 19.91
N GLY A 86 0.12 -12.96 18.89
CA GLY A 86 -0.08 -13.33 17.48
C GLY A 86 -1.51 -13.15 16.93
N ASN A 87 -2.46 -12.63 17.72
CA ASN A 87 -3.84 -12.36 17.26
C ASN A 87 -4.01 -11.02 16.50
N GLY A 88 -2.96 -10.21 16.34
CA GLY A 88 -3.04 -8.91 15.67
C GLY A 88 -3.65 -9.00 14.26
N ASP A 89 -4.60 -8.11 13.94
CA ASP A 89 -5.30 -8.07 12.64
C ASP A 89 -4.34 -7.60 11.54
N ARG A 90 -3.63 -8.57 10.95
CA ARG A 90 -2.70 -8.39 9.81
C ARG A 90 -3.40 -7.70 8.62
N GLY A 91 -4.72 -7.84 8.53
CA GLY A 91 -5.56 -7.15 7.59
C GLY A 91 -5.57 -5.63 7.75
N GLN A 92 -5.34 -5.06 8.94
CA GLN A 92 -5.13 -3.62 9.16
C GLN A 92 -3.74 -3.17 8.66
N SER A 93 -3.44 -3.45 7.39
CA SER A 93 -2.09 -3.41 6.82
C SER A 93 -1.44 -2.03 6.93
N TYR A 94 -2.18 -0.96 6.63
CA TYR A 94 -1.67 0.42 6.63
C TYR A 94 -2.50 1.27 7.60
N SER A 95 -1.83 1.96 8.52
CA SER A 95 -2.32 3.27 8.96
C SER A 95 -2.36 4.19 7.73
N TYR A 96 -3.37 5.07 7.59
CA TYR A 96 -3.55 5.79 6.32
C TYR A 96 -3.90 7.27 6.46
N ALA A 97 -4.74 7.66 7.41
CA ALA A 97 -5.06 9.06 7.71
C ALA A 97 -4.96 9.27 9.21
N ALA A 98 -4.39 10.39 9.68
CA ALA A 98 -4.22 10.65 11.10
C ALA A 98 -4.34 12.13 11.49
N ALA A 99 -4.87 12.39 12.69
CA ALA A 99 -4.87 13.70 13.34
C ALA A 99 -4.90 13.55 14.87
N SER A 100 -4.44 14.56 15.62
CA SER A 100 -4.23 14.47 17.07
C SER A 100 -5.08 15.43 17.90
N SER A 101 -5.32 15.08 19.17
CA SER A 101 -5.84 16.00 20.18
C SER A 101 -5.29 15.64 21.57
N GLY A 102 -4.39 16.48 22.09
CA GLY A 102 -3.62 16.16 23.29
C GLY A 102 -2.82 14.87 23.13
N ASP A 103 -2.88 14.02 24.16
CA ASP A 103 -2.18 12.73 24.23
C ASP A 103 -2.81 11.62 23.33
N TRP A 104 -3.82 11.96 22.51
CA TRP A 104 -4.54 11.02 21.63
C TRP A 104 -4.25 11.27 20.15
N VAL A 105 -3.87 10.22 19.42
CA VAL A 105 -3.87 10.18 17.95
C VAL A 105 -5.07 9.39 17.44
N TYR A 106 -5.75 9.94 16.44
CA TYR A 106 -6.93 9.37 15.78
C TYR A 106 -6.49 8.90 14.40
N ILE A 107 -6.69 7.62 14.07
CA ILE A 107 -6.08 6.98 12.90
C ILE A 107 -7.13 6.16 12.14
N GLY A 108 -7.26 6.45 10.84
CA GLY A 108 -7.99 5.62 9.88
C GLY A 108 -7.04 4.63 9.19
N THR A 109 -7.45 3.37 9.08
CA THR A 109 -6.68 2.29 8.42
C THR A 109 -7.15 2.02 6.99
N MET A 110 -6.29 1.38 6.20
CA MET A 110 -6.62 0.76 4.91
C MET A 110 -6.39 -0.75 5.01
N TYR A 111 -7.47 -1.52 4.84
CA TYR A 111 -7.44 -2.98 4.98
C TYR A 111 -6.84 -3.67 3.74
N GLY A 112 -6.06 -4.72 3.94
CA GLY A 112 -5.46 -5.52 2.86
C GLY A 112 -4.64 -4.68 1.88
N GLY A 113 -3.75 -3.83 2.40
CA GLY A 113 -3.10 -2.73 1.66
C GLY A 113 -2.45 -3.15 0.34
N LEU A 114 -2.64 -2.32 -0.70
CA LEU A 114 -2.33 -2.60 -2.12
C LEU A 114 -3.00 -3.85 -2.75
N GLY A 115 -3.71 -4.68 -1.99
CA GLY A 115 -4.42 -5.86 -2.51
C GLY A 115 -3.51 -6.92 -3.13
N VAL A 116 -2.22 -6.95 -2.74
CA VAL A 116 -1.15 -7.69 -3.45
C VAL A 116 -1.49 -9.16 -3.70
N GLN A 117 -2.00 -9.88 -2.69
CA GLN A 117 -2.43 -11.27 -2.83
C GLN A 117 -3.57 -11.43 -3.84
N ALA A 118 -4.56 -10.54 -3.84
CA ALA A 118 -5.71 -10.61 -4.73
C ALA A 118 -5.33 -10.28 -6.19
N ILE A 119 -4.43 -9.31 -6.38
CA ILE A 119 -3.83 -8.98 -7.68
C ILE A 119 -3.09 -10.20 -8.25
N LEU A 120 -2.14 -10.76 -7.48
CA LEU A 120 -1.35 -11.93 -7.88
C LEU A 120 -2.23 -13.16 -8.16
N SER A 121 -3.21 -13.42 -7.29
CA SER A 121 -4.05 -14.63 -7.38
C SER A 121 -4.95 -14.61 -8.63
N ARG A 122 -5.53 -13.45 -8.96
CA ARG A 122 -6.44 -13.26 -10.11
C ARG A 122 -5.76 -13.60 -11.44
N ASP A 123 -4.51 -13.21 -11.60
CA ASP A 123 -3.75 -13.43 -12.83
C ASP A 123 -3.16 -14.83 -12.93
N MET A 124 -2.67 -15.40 -11.84
CA MET A 124 -2.31 -16.83 -11.82
C MET A 124 -3.51 -17.70 -12.22
N THR A 125 -4.74 -17.32 -11.84
CA THR A 125 -5.95 -17.98 -12.37
C THR A 125 -6.26 -17.67 -13.84
N GLY A 126 -5.82 -16.53 -14.38
CA GLY A 126 -5.83 -16.25 -15.82
C GLY A 126 -4.80 -17.07 -16.61
N MET A 127 -3.65 -17.38 -16.01
CA MET A 127 -2.64 -18.31 -16.52
C MET A 127 -3.00 -19.80 -16.31
N GLY A 128 -4.25 -20.11 -15.98
CA GLY A 128 -4.76 -21.47 -15.87
C GLY A 128 -4.46 -22.21 -14.56
N LEU A 129 -3.81 -21.59 -13.57
CA LEU A 129 -3.68 -22.18 -12.24
C LEU A 129 -5.05 -22.15 -11.53
N THR A 130 -5.36 -23.14 -10.71
CA THR A 130 -6.48 -23.01 -9.75
C THR A 130 -6.12 -21.98 -8.67
N ALA A 131 -7.12 -21.32 -8.06
CA ALA A 131 -6.90 -20.37 -6.97
C ALA A 131 -6.08 -20.96 -5.79
N LYS A 132 -6.18 -22.27 -5.56
CA LYS A 132 -5.39 -23.01 -4.56
C LYS A 132 -3.91 -23.13 -4.96
N GLN A 133 -3.62 -23.40 -6.24
CA GLN A 133 -2.25 -23.44 -6.77
C GLN A 133 -1.62 -22.04 -6.78
N ALA A 134 -2.38 -21.02 -7.21
CA ALA A 134 -1.97 -19.61 -7.13
C ALA A 134 -1.60 -19.20 -5.69
N THR A 135 -2.48 -19.50 -4.72
CA THR A 135 -2.25 -19.21 -3.30
C THR A 135 -0.99 -19.93 -2.76
N ALA A 136 -0.80 -21.20 -3.11
CA ALA A 136 0.38 -21.96 -2.69
C ALA A 136 1.67 -21.44 -3.33
N LEU A 137 1.63 -21.02 -4.60
CA LEU A 137 2.76 -20.37 -5.27
C LEU A 137 3.12 -19.05 -4.60
N ILE A 138 2.15 -18.16 -4.38
CA ILE A 138 2.35 -16.88 -3.68
C ILE A 138 2.96 -17.09 -2.28
N GLN A 139 2.47 -18.06 -1.52
CA GLN A 139 3.05 -18.39 -0.22
C GLN A 139 4.47 -18.95 -0.32
N THR A 140 4.80 -19.67 -1.39
CA THR A 140 6.17 -20.13 -1.65
C THR A 140 7.09 -18.95 -1.98
N MET A 141 6.66 -18.01 -2.84
CA MET A 141 7.45 -16.81 -3.18
C MET A 141 7.77 -15.99 -1.92
N TYR A 142 6.75 -15.65 -1.13
CA TYR A 142 6.90 -14.83 0.07
C TYR A 142 7.28 -15.63 1.33
N ALA A 143 7.75 -16.88 1.18
CA ALA A 143 8.22 -17.75 2.26
C ALA A 143 7.28 -17.88 3.48
N GLY A 144 5.97 -17.99 3.24
CA GLY A 144 4.93 -18.12 4.27
C GLY A 144 4.38 -16.80 4.82
N ASN A 145 4.95 -15.65 4.43
CA ASN A 145 4.71 -14.38 5.12
C ASN A 145 3.61 -13.51 4.49
N MET A 146 3.18 -13.82 3.26
CA MET A 146 2.10 -13.07 2.59
C MET A 146 0.78 -13.19 3.38
N TYR A 147 0.00 -12.11 3.45
CA TYR A 147 -1.33 -12.14 4.02
C TYR A 147 -2.35 -12.68 3.01
N LEU A 148 -3.27 -13.55 3.44
CA LEU A 148 -4.28 -14.21 2.58
C LEU A 148 -5.73 -13.79 2.87
N GLY A 149 -5.94 -12.85 3.79
CA GLY A 149 -7.17 -12.79 4.58
C GLY A 149 -7.03 -13.59 5.88
N GLU A 150 -8.04 -13.46 6.74
CA GLU A 150 -8.06 -14.08 8.06
C GLU A 150 -8.37 -15.60 8.02
N PRO A 151 -7.98 -16.39 9.05
CA PRO A 151 -8.08 -17.86 9.03
C PRO A 151 -9.48 -18.44 8.83
N ASP A 152 -10.54 -17.67 9.14
CA ASP A 152 -11.94 -18.07 8.94
C ASP A 152 -12.56 -17.51 7.63
N GLY A 153 -11.78 -16.78 6.84
CA GLY A 153 -12.18 -16.19 5.56
C GLY A 153 -12.94 -14.87 5.64
N ASN A 154 -13.21 -14.33 6.83
CA ASN A 154 -13.99 -13.09 6.99
C ASN A 154 -13.09 -11.86 7.12
N SER A 155 -13.28 -10.87 6.26
CA SER A 155 -12.65 -9.55 6.43
C SER A 155 -13.30 -8.77 7.58
N ALA A 156 -12.48 -8.17 8.46
CA ALA A 156 -12.92 -7.15 9.42
C ALA A 156 -13.20 -5.80 8.75
N GLY A 157 -12.50 -5.50 7.66
CA GLY A 157 -12.55 -4.21 6.96
C GLY A 157 -11.69 -3.13 7.63
N GLY A 158 -11.58 -1.98 6.97
CA GLY A 158 -10.90 -0.81 7.55
C GLY A 158 -11.64 -0.29 8.77
N MET A 159 -10.94 0.49 9.59
CA MET A 159 -11.48 1.10 10.81
C MET A 159 -10.94 2.51 11.05
N LEU A 160 -11.63 3.25 11.91
CA LEU A 160 -11.14 4.46 12.56
C LEU A 160 -11.06 4.17 14.06
N PHE A 161 -9.89 4.39 14.65
CA PHE A 161 -9.65 4.22 16.08
C PHE A 161 -8.89 5.42 16.62
N LYS A 162 -8.74 5.49 17.94
CA LYS A 162 -7.76 6.36 18.59
C LYS A 162 -6.88 5.61 19.58
N PHE A 163 -5.64 6.07 19.71
CA PHE A 163 -4.59 5.49 20.55
C PHE A 163 -4.03 6.57 21.49
N ASN A 164 -3.91 6.27 22.77
CA ASN A 164 -3.26 7.16 23.72
C ASN A 164 -1.75 6.92 23.72
N VAL A 165 -0.97 7.94 23.34
CA VAL A 165 0.47 7.79 23.09
C VAL A 165 1.29 7.53 24.36
N LYS A 166 0.71 7.74 25.56
CA LYS A 166 1.36 7.55 26.86
C LYS A 166 0.93 6.29 27.61
N THR A 167 -0.31 5.85 27.47
CA THR A 167 -0.85 4.68 28.21
C THR A 167 -1.02 3.44 27.32
N GLY A 168 -1.03 3.61 25.99
CA GLY A 168 -1.36 2.53 25.05
C GLY A 168 -2.85 2.23 24.94
N GLU A 169 -3.73 2.97 25.64
CA GLU A 169 -5.17 2.75 25.60
C GLU A 169 -5.70 2.94 24.16
N THR A 170 -6.37 1.90 23.64
CA THR A 170 -6.88 1.85 22.26
C THR A 170 -8.41 1.84 22.25
N LYS A 171 -9.04 2.70 21.44
CA LYS A 171 -10.50 2.84 21.35
C LYS A 171 -10.96 2.87 19.89
N ILE A 172 -11.70 1.84 19.47
CA ILE A 172 -12.29 1.74 18.13
C ILE A 172 -13.50 2.70 18.06
N LEU A 173 -13.51 3.60 17.09
CA LEU A 173 -14.55 4.62 16.91
C LEU A 173 -15.52 4.25 15.77
N MET A 174 -15.01 3.72 14.65
CA MET A 174 -15.81 3.25 13.51
C MET A 174 -15.21 1.95 12.96
N SER A 175 -16.00 0.88 12.86
CA SER A 175 -15.66 -0.35 12.15
C SER A 175 -16.89 -1.21 11.88
N LYS A 176 -16.72 -2.30 11.11
CA LYS A 176 -17.74 -3.33 10.87
C LYS A 176 -18.35 -3.89 12.16
N SER A 177 -17.52 -4.24 13.15
CA SER A 177 -17.96 -4.98 14.35
C SER A 177 -18.12 -4.11 15.61
N ALA A 178 -17.34 -3.03 15.71
CA ALA A 178 -17.19 -2.20 16.90
C ALA A 178 -17.22 -0.71 16.53
N GLY A 179 -17.35 0.15 17.54
CA GLY A 179 -17.42 1.59 17.33
C GLY A 179 -18.38 2.28 18.29
N ILE A 180 -18.36 3.61 18.26
CA ILE A 180 -19.27 4.48 19.02
C ILE A 180 -20.57 4.73 18.21
N ALA A 181 -21.46 5.56 18.77
CA ALA A 181 -22.68 5.98 18.07
C ALA A 181 -22.34 6.62 16.71
N GLY A 182 -22.99 6.14 15.64
CA GLY A 182 -22.70 6.56 14.25
C GLY A 182 -21.49 5.89 13.59
N GLY A 183 -20.74 5.05 14.31
CA GLY A 183 -19.54 4.38 13.78
C GLY A 183 -19.58 2.85 13.69
N LYS A 184 -20.41 2.17 14.50
CA LYS A 184 -20.53 0.71 14.45
C LYS A 184 -21.33 0.24 13.22
N GLY A 185 -20.81 -0.77 12.51
CA GLY A 185 -21.40 -1.33 11.28
C GLY A 185 -20.93 -0.64 10.00
N VAL A 186 -19.98 0.28 10.11
CA VAL A 186 -19.50 1.15 9.03
C VAL A 186 -18.01 0.87 8.81
N ILE A 187 -17.63 0.61 7.56
CA ILE A 187 -16.24 0.34 7.16
C ILE A 187 -15.67 1.60 6.50
N PRO A 188 -14.80 2.37 7.17
CA PRO A 188 -14.11 3.50 6.56
C PRO A 188 -12.96 3.07 5.67
N THR A 189 -12.60 3.97 4.76
CA THR A 189 -11.30 4.03 4.08
C THR A 189 -10.99 5.52 3.88
N PHE A 190 -10.55 6.15 4.96
CA PHE A 190 -10.14 7.55 4.95
C PHE A 190 -8.73 7.68 4.36
N ARG A 191 -8.54 8.70 3.52
CA ARG A 191 -7.33 8.92 2.73
C ARG A 191 -6.45 10.05 3.25
N SER A 192 -7.04 11.03 3.92
CA SER A 192 -6.36 12.14 4.57
C SER A 192 -7.21 12.67 5.74
N ALA A 193 -6.61 13.49 6.59
CA ALA A 193 -7.28 14.14 7.70
C ALA A 193 -6.77 15.58 7.87
N PHE A 194 -7.63 16.46 8.38
CA PHE A 194 -7.32 17.87 8.63
C PHE A 194 -7.87 18.33 9.99
N LYS A 195 -7.14 19.21 10.68
CA LYS A 195 -7.51 19.72 12.01
C LYS A 195 -7.86 21.19 11.92
N MET A 196 -9.08 21.56 12.30
CA MET A 196 -9.59 22.92 12.22
C MET A 196 -10.56 23.20 13.38
N ASN A 197 -10.49 24.38 13.99
CA ASN A 197 -11.42 24.83 15.05
C ASN A 197 -11.56 23.84 16.23
N GLY A 198 -10.50 23.09 16.55
CA GLY A 198 -10.49 22.06 17.60
C GLY A 198 -11.18 20.74 17.24
N LYS A 199 -11.68 20.58 16.01
CA LYS A 199 -12.27 19.35 15.46
C LYS A 199 -11.30 18.68 14.49
N LEU A 200 -11.53 17.40 14.23
CA LEU A 200 -10.76 16.59 13.28
C LEU A 200 -11.67 16.16 12.14
N TYR A 201 -11.29 16.43 10.89
CA TYR A 201 -12.04 16.10 9.68
C TYR A 201 -11.32 15.01 8.90
N PHE A 202 -11.98 13.89 8.65
CA PHE A 202 -11.44 12.75 7.91
C PHE A 202 -12.12 12.64 6.55
N GLU A 203 -11.29 12.67 5.49
CA GLU A 203 -11.69 12.65 4.08
C GLU A 203 -11.54 11.24 3.49
N GLY A 204 -12.46 10.83 2.62
CA GLY A 204 -12.39 9.55 1.92
C GLY A 204 -13.77 8.93 1.72
N MET A 205 -13.92 7.65 2.02
CA MET A 205 -15.18 6.93 1.80
C MET A 205 -15.55 5.99 2.95
N VAL A 206 -16.85 5.67 3.07
CA VAL A 206 -17.36 4.66 4.00
C VAL A 206 -18.33 3.68 3.32
N MET A 207 -18.41 2.45 3.83
CA MET A 207 -19.49 1.51 3.48
C MET A 207 -20.25 1.09 4.75
N ASP A 208 -21.53 1.45 4.85
CA ASP A 208 -22.42 0.94 5.89
C ASP A 208 -22.95 -0.44 5.49
N THR A 209 -22.56 -1.46 6.24
CA THR A 209 -22.98 -2.86 6.01
C THR A 209 -24.45 -3.14 6.35
N ASN A 210 -25.13 -2.18 6.98
CA ASN A 210 -26.55 -2.23 7.34
C ASN A 210 -27.43 -1.39 6.40
N ASN A 211 -26.84 -0.78 5.36
CA ASN A 211 -27.59 -0.01 4.37
C ASN A 211 -28.65 -0.92 3.73
N LYS A 212 -29.93 -0.50 3.82
CA LYS A 212 -31.10 -1.29 3.41
C LYS A 212 -31.47 -1.12 1.94
N ASP A 213 -30.95 -0.06 1.31
CA ASP A 213 -31.23 0.30 -0.08
C ASP A 213 -30.21 -0.36 -1.03
N LEU A 214 -29.10 -0.88 -0.48
CA LEU A 214 -28.16 -1.79 -1.14
C LEU A 214 -28.48 -3.25 -0.81
N SER A 215 -28.35 -4.12 -1.81
CA SER A 215 -28.33 -5.57 -1.59
C SER A 215 -27.04 -6.01 -0.90
N GLN A 216 -27.09 -7.14 -0.19
CA GLN A 216 -25.90 -7.73 0.42
C GLN A 216 -24.83 -8.09 -0.63
N GLN A 217 -25.22 -8.41 -1.89
CA GLN A 217 -24.27 -8.64 -2.96
C GLN A 217 -23.57 -7.34 -3.41
N GLU A 218 -24.26 -6.20 -3.48
CA GLU A 218 -23.64 -4.90 -3.73
C GLU A 218 -22.64 -4.55 -2.61
N ILE A 219 -23.01 -4.77 -1.34
CA ILE A 219 -22.14 -4.49 -0.18
C ILE A 219 -20.88 -5.37 -0.21
N GLN A 220 -21.01 -6.70 -0.41
CA GLN A 220 -19.84 -7.60 -0.49
C GLN A 220 -18.96 -7.28 -1.72
N THR A 221 -19.56 -6.93 -2.86
CA THR A 221 -18.80 -6.54 -4.06
C THR A 221 -18.03 -5.24 -3.82
N ALA A 222 -18.67 -4.24 -3.20
CA ALA A 222 -18.03 -2.98 -2.87
C ALA A 222 -16.90 -3.16 -1.85
N MET A 223 -17.08 -3.99 -0.82
CA MET A 223 -16.02 -4.36 0.12
C MET A 223 -14.85 -5.03 -0.60
N ALA A 224 -15.11 -6.01 -1.47
CA ALA A 224 -14.08 -6.77 -2.19
C ALA A 224 -13.21 -5.91 -3.13
N VAL A 225 -13.76 -4.85 -3.73
CA VAL A 225 -13.00 -3.92 -4.58
C VAL A 225 -12.49 -2.68 -3.84
N GLN A 226 -12.89 -2.46 -2.58
CA GLN A 226 -12.74 -1.20 -1.83
C GLN A 226 -13.46 -0.01 -2.50
N ASN A 227 -14.79 -0.06 -2.58
CA ASN A 227 -15.67 1.06 -2.91
C ASN A 227 -16.53 1.45 -1.69
N GLY A 228 -16.86 2.72 -1.58
CA GLY A 228 -17.77 3.27 -0.57
C GLY A 228 -18.38 4.60 -1.00
N PHE A 229 -19.23 5.19 -0.16
CA PHE A 229 -19.79 6.52 -0.34
C PHE A 229 -18.71 7.57 -0.01
N PRO A 230 -18.30 8.46 -0.94
CA PRO A 230 -17.36 9.53 -0.63
C PRO A 230 -17.99 10.51 0.38
N CYS A 231 -17.25 10.88 1.42
CA CYS A 231 -17.78 11.66 2.55
C CYS A 231 -16.68 12.26 3.44
N ILE A 232 -17.07 13.26 4.23
CA ILE A 232 -16.25 13.83 5.31
C ILE A 232 -16.90 13.50 6.65
N TYR A 233 -16.11 12.96 7.57
CA TYR A 233 -16.50 12.77 8.97
C TYR A 233 -15.78 13.76 9.88
N GLU A 234 -16.53 14.50 10.68
CA GLU A 234 -16.05 15.27 11.83
C GLU A 234 -15.98 14.36 13.06
N ILE A 235 -14.88 14.46 13.80
CA ILE A 235 -14.72 13.97 15.16
C ILE A 235 -14.60 15.18 16.09
N ASP A 236 -15.32 15.14 17.20
CA ASP A 236 -15.25 16.15 18.27
C ASP A 236 -14.60 15.59 19.55
N PRO A 237 -13.27 15.70 19.73
CA PRO A 237 -12.59 15.27 20.95
C PRO A 237 -13.10 15.92 22.23
N ALA A 238 -13.62 17.15 22.16
CA ALA A 238 -14.16 17.88 23.31
C ALA A 238 -15.57 17.41 23.71
N ASN A 239 -16.24 16.64 22.87
CA ASN A 239 -17.60 16.11 23.07
C ASN A 239 -17.60 14.57 23.05
N ASN A 240 -16.71 13.97 23.84
CA ASN A 240 -16.55 12.52 23.97
C ASN A 240 -16.43 11.80 22.60
N ASP A 241 -15.51 12.28 21.77
CA ASP A 241 -15.22 11.78 20.42
C ASP A 241 -16.42 11.76 19.45
N LYS A 242 -17.46 12.60 19.68
CA LYS A 242 -18.69 12.59 18.88
C LYS A 242 -18.39 12.60 17.38
N LEU A 243 -18.82 11.53 16.72
CA LEU A 243 -18.63 11.27 15.31
C LEU A 243 -19.84 11.78 14.52
N THR A 244 -19.61 12.65 13.53
CA THR A 244 -20.67 13.26 12.71
C THR A 244 -20.26 13.19 11.23
N LYS A 245 -21.08 12.59 10.35
CA LYS A 245 -20.89 12.78 8.91
C LYS A 245 -21.28 14.22 8.57
N VAL A 246 -20.32 15.04 8.16
CA VAL A 246 -20.53 16.46 7.84
C VAL A 246 -20.54 16.75 6.35
N TYR A 247 -20.10 15.80 5.51
CA TYR A 247 -20.33 15.86 4.08
C TYR A 247 -20.68 14.48 3.54
N ASP A 248 -21.68 14.40 2.67
CA ASP A 248 -22.05 13.17 1.95
C ASP A 248 -22.07 13.48 0.45
N SER A 249 -21.31 12.74 -0.34
CA SER A 249 -21.11 13.09 -1.74
C SER A 249 -22.26 12.63 -2.63
N VAL A 250 -22.80 11.44 -2.41
CA VAL A 250 -23.86 10.86 -3.24
C VAL A 250 -24.85 10.07 -2.40
N ASP A 251 -26.10 10.01 -2.89
CA ASP A 251 -27.06 9.00 -2.47
C ASP A 251 -26.74 7.62 -3.10
N VAL A 252 -27.63 6.65 -2.87
CA VAL A 252 -27.45 5.26 -3.29
C VAL A 252 -27.43 5.11 -4.82
N ASP A 253 -28.22 5.89 -5.55
CA ASP A 253 -28.28 5.81 -7.01
C ASP A 253 -27.13 6.59 -7.66
N GLY A 254 -26.66 7.68 -7.04
CA GLY A 254 -25.41 8.34 -7.38
C GLY A 254 -24.20 7.43 -7.15
N PHE A 255 -24.16 6.69 -6.04
CA PHE A 255 -23.13 5.67 -5.78
C PHE A 255 -23.17 4.56 -6.84
N ARG A 256 -24.35 3.99 -7.14
CA ARG A 256 -24.53 3.01 -8.23
C ARG A 256 -24.05 3.54 -9.58
N SER A 257 -24.32 4.81 -9.88
CA SER A 257 -23.88 5.46 -11.12
C SER A 257 -22.35 5.55 -11.19
N LEU A 258 -21.69 6.04 -10.12
CA LEU A 258 -20.22 6.08 -10.04
C LEU A 258 -19.57 4.69 -10.15
N VAL A 259 -20.10 3.69 -9.44
CA VAL A 259 -19.60 2.30 -9.50
C VAL A 259 -19.79 1.71 -10.90
N LYS A 260 -20.93 1.96 -11.55
CA LYS A 260 -21.18 1.54 -12.94
C LYS A 260 -20.25 2.22 -13.94
N GLY A 261 -19.84 3.46 -13.69
CA GLY A 261 -18.80 4.18 -14.44
C GLY A 261 -17.38 3.66 -14.19
N ASN A 262 -17.17 2.68 -13.31
CA ASN A 262 -15.86 2.23 -12.82
C ASN A 262 -15.04 3.33 -12.11
N VAL A 263 -15.71 4.36 -11.57
CA VAL A 263 -15.08 5.43 -10.79
C VAL A 263 -14.57 4.87 -9.47
N PHE A 264 -13.36 5.26 -9.07
CA PHE A 264 -12.83 4.97 -7.75
C PHE A 264 -13.35 6.01 -6.75
N THR A 265 -14.31 5.62 -5.92
CA THR A 265 -15.07 6.55 -5.05
C THR A 265 -14.30 7.04 -3.81
N SER A 266 -12.98 6.89 -3.78
CA SER A 266 -12.12 7.26 -2.65
C SER A 266 -11.47 8.63 -2.90
N THR A 267 -12.12 9.69 -2.44
CA THR A 267 -11.58 11.06 -2.36
C THR A 267 -10.32 11.10 -1.49
N ARG A 268 -9.42 12.06 -1.74
CA ARG A 268 -8.08 12.13 -1.12
C ARG A 268 -7.72 13.50 -0.55
N ALA A 269 -8.00 14.56 -1.31
CA ALA A 269 -7.58 15.91 -0.95
C ALA A 269 -8.46 16.54 0.13
N ILE A 270 -7.86 16.99 1.23
CA ILE A 270 -8.46 17.89 2.23
C ILE A 270 -7.38 18.83 2.76
N GLY A 271 -7.74 20.06 3.10
CA GLY A 271 -6.86 21.10 3.60
C GLY A 271 -7.59 22.41 3.83
N SER A 272 -6.90 23.54 3.71
CA SER A 272 -7.48 24.88 3.89
C SER A 272 -7.06 25.89 2.82
N PHE A 273 -7.84 26.97 2.73
CA PHE A 273 -7.45 28.25 2.14
C PHE A 273 -7.88 29.37 3.11
N GLY A 274 -6.92 29.94 3.83
CA GLY A 274 -7.16 30.72 5.04
C GLY A 274 -8.08 29.95 6.02
N ASN A 275 -9.08 30.66 6.58
CA ASN A 275 -10.06 30.07 7.50
C ASN A 275 -11.22 29.33 6.77
N THR A 276 -10.93 28.67 5.63
CA THR A 276 -11.90 27.90 4.84
C THR A 276 -11.37 26.49 4.63
N LEU A 277 -12.11 25.46 5.04
CA LEU A 277 -11.79 24.07 4.73
C LEU A 277 -12.08 23.80 3.26
N ILE A 278 -11.12 23.18 2.56
CA ILE A 278 -11.23 22.76 1.16
C ILE A 278 -11.10 21.24 1.08
N ALA A 279 -11.95 20.59 0.30
CA ALA A 279 -11.99 19.14 0.14
C ALA A 279 -12.28 18.71 -1.30
N GLY A 280 -11.83 17.50 -1.67
CA GLY A 280 -12.12 16.85 -2.96
C GLY A 280 -13.45 16.08 -2.93
N ASP A 281 -14.13 16.02 -4.05
CA ASP A 281 -15.49 15.48 -4.16
C ASP A 281 -15.73 14.79 -5.52
N LEU A 282 -16.70 13.87 -5.61
CA LEU A 282 -16.96 13.01 -6.79
C LEU A 282 -18.46 12.88 -7.07
N LYS A 283 -18.95 13.45 -8.18
CA LYS A 283 -20.38 13.37 -8.57
C LYS A 283 -20.61 12.55 -9.83
N PRO A 284 -21.75 11.85 -9.98
CA PRO A 284 -22.13 11.23 -11.24
C PRO A 284 -22.43 12.30 -12.31
N THR A 285 -22.18 11.95 -13.57
CA THR A 285 -22.52 12.76 -14.74
C THR A 285 -23.65 12.12 -15.53
N ALA A 286 -24.32 12.89 -16.40
CA ALA A 286 -25.41 12.38 -17.24
C ALA A 286 -24.98 11.31 -18.26
N ASP A 287 -23.69 11.23 -18.61
CA ASP A 287 -23.10 10.19 -19.45
C ASP A 287 -22.51 9.00 -18.65
N GLY A 288 -22.63 9.01 -17.32
CA GLY A 288 -22.24 7.92 -16.43
C GLY A 288 -20.74 7.78 -16.14
N LYS A 289 -19.89 8.70 -16.59
CA LYS A 289 -18.44 8.69 -16.31
C LYS A 289 -18.08 9.24 -14.93
N GLY A 290 -18.90 10.12 -14.38
CA GLY A 290 -18.58 10.86 -13.15
C GLY A 290 -17.63 12.04 -13.38
N GLN A 291 -17.42 12.84 -12.33
CA GLN A 291 -16.63 14.05 -12.35
C GLN A 291 -16.02 14.34 -10.98
N ALA A 292 -14.74 14.72 -10.95
CA ALA A 292 -14.08 15.29 -9.78
C ALA A 292 -14.43 16.78 -9.58
N LEU A 293 -14.60 17.18 -8.32
CA LEU A 293 -14.90 18.54 -7.87
C LEU A 293 -13.97 18.94 -6.71
N LEU A 294 -13.87 20.25 -6.45
CA LEU A 294 -13.49 20.77 -5.12
C LEU A 294 -14.70 21.42 -4.46
N VAL A 295 -14.87 21.17 -3.16
CA VAL A 295 -15.84 21.84 -2.29
C VAL A 295 -15.13 22.63 -1.18
N ALA A 296 -15.77 23.69 -0.71
CA ALA A 296 -15.26 24.60 0.31
C ALA A 296 -16.31 24.89 1.39
N SER A 297 -15.88 25.06 2.64
CA SER A 297 -16.73 25.54 3.75
C SER A 297 -15.97 26.41 4.76
N LYS A 298 -16.62 27.49 5.21
CA LYS A 298 -16.18 28.33 6.33
C LYS A 298 -16.68 27.83 7.69
N THR A 299 -17.64 26.91 7.70
CA THR A 299 -18.31 26.37 8.90
C THR A 299 -18.52 24.86 8.75
N PRO A 300 -17.45 24.06 8.62
CA PRO A 300 -17.52 22.66 8.17
C PRO A 300 -18.33 21.71 9.06
N SER A 301 -18.67 22.10 10.29
CA SER A 301 -19.61 21.37 11.17
C SER A 301 -21.08 21.41 10.73
N ASP A 302 -21.49 22.37 9.89
CA ASP A 302 -22.82 22.38 9.26
C ASP A 302 -22.76 21.63 7.90
N PRO A 303 -23.49 20.52 7.72
CA PRO A 303 -23.48 19.79 6.45
C PRO A 303 -23.97 20.59 5.25
N ASN A 304 -24.78 21.63 5.47
CA ASN A 304 -25.34 22.47 4.41
C ASN A 304 -24.35 23.56 3.94
N SER A 305 -23.24 23.74 4.65
CA SER A 305 -22.30 24.84 4.42
C SER A 305 -21.45 24.67 3.15
N TYR A 306 -21.13 23.43 2.76
CA TYR A 306 -20.22 23.10 1.66
C TYR A 306 -20.71 23.62 0.30
N LYS A 307 -19.83 24.25 -0.49
CA LYS A 307 -20.11 24.80 -1.83
C LYS A 307 -19.04 24.35 -2.82
N VAL A 308 -19.43 24.01 -4.06
CA VAL A 308 -18.48 23.65 -5.13
C VAL A 308 -17.71 24.89 -5.59
N ILE A 309 -16.39 24.80 -5.64
CA ILE A 309 -15.48 25.90 -6.08
C ILE A 309 -14.65 25.55 -7.33
N ALA A 310 -14.56 24.28 -7.69
CA ALA A 310 -13.92 23.82 -8.93
C ALA A 310 -14.55 22.51 -9.42
N ASP A 311 -14.37 22.21 -10.69
CA ASP A 311 -14.83 20.99 -11.38
C ASP A 311 -13.78 20.48 -12.38
N MET A 312 -14.05 19.35 -13.06
CA MET A 312 -13.15 18.83 -14.11
C MET A 312 -12.78 19.90 -15.14
N ALA A 313 -13.73 20.71 -15.61
CA ALA A 313 -13.46 21.75 -16.60
C ALA A 313 -12.49 22.84 -16.08
N SER A 314 -12.50 23.12 -14.77
CA SER A 314 -11.53 23.98 -14.09
C SER A 314 -10.09 23.41 -14.11
N PHE A 315 -9.95 22.11 -14.40
CA PHE A 315 -8.70 21.35 -14.49
C PHE A 315 -8.54 20.67 -15.86
N ASP A 316 -8.96 21.35 -16.94
CA ASP A 316 -8.87 20.89 -18.35
C ASP A 316 -9.56 19.54 -18.67
N ASN A 317 -10.41 19.04 -17.78
CA ASN A 317 -11.01 17.70 -17.76
C ASN A 317 -9.99 16.56 -17.58
N LEU A 318 -8.84 16.85 -16.97
CA LEU A 318 -7.75 15.92 -16.72
C LEU A 318 -7.85 15.02 -15.46
N PRO A 319 -8.62 15.33 -14.39
CA PRO A 319 -8.68 14.46 -13.20
C PRO A 319 -9.05 13.01 -13.52
N ALA A 320 -8.08 12.11 -13.43
CA ALA A 320 -8.22 10.71 -13.81
C ALA A 320 -8.80 9.91 -12.63
N ILE A 321 -10.08 9.52 -12.73
CA ILE A 321 -10.91 9.06 -11.59
C ILE A 321 -11.32 7.59 -11.66
N HIS A 322 -11.06 6.87 -12.75
CA HIS A 322 -11.52 5.49 -12.92
C HIS A 322 -10.46 4.49 -12.44
N ARG A 323 -10.88 3.27 -12.08
CA ARG A 323 -9.98 2.27 -11.49
C ARG A 323 -8.85 1.77 -12.39
N GLN A 324 -8.98 1.92 -13.71
CA GLN A 324 -7.91 1.63 -14.67
C GLN A 324 -6.95 2.80 -14.93
N ASP A 325 -7.25 3.99 -14.41
CA ASP A 325 -6.46 5.20 -14.60
C ASP A 325 -5.29 5.25 -13.60
N VAL A 326 -4.34 6.17 -13.81
CA VAL A 326 -3.11 6.28 -13.02
C VAL A 326 -3.40 6.39 -11.52
N ASN A 327 -2.60 5.69 -10.71
CA ASN A 327 -2.79 5.51 -9.27
C ASN A 327 -4.16 4.93 -8.87
N GLY A 328 -4.81 4.18 -9.77
CA GLY A 328 -6.09 3.51 -9.55
C GLY A 328 -7.27 4.48 -9.48
N GLY A 329 -7.26 5.53 -10.29
CA GLY A 329 -8.19 6.65 -10.17
C GLY A 329 -7.72 7.63 -9.10
N GLY A 330 -6.56 8.23 -9.31
CA GLY A 330 -5.95 9.20 -8.39
C GLY A 330 -6.76 10.48 -8.15
N GLY A 331 -7.50 10.94 -9.17
CA GLY A 331 -8.37 12.11 -9.12
C GLY A 331 -7.64 13.40 -8.73
N ILE A 332 -8.30 14.20 -7.90
CA ILE A 332 -7.67 15.31 -7.18
C ILE A 332 -7.01 14.73 -5.93
N TYR A 333 -5.69 14.77 -5.90
CA TYR A 333 -4.88 13.96 -4.97
C TYR A 333 -4.59 14.70 -3.66
N GLN A 334 -4.19 15.98 -3.74
CA GLN A 334 -3.91 16.84 -2.59
C GLN A 334 -4.26 18.30 -2.92
N VAL A 335 -4.64 19.07 -1.90
CA VAL A 335 -4.68 20.54 -1.92
C VAL A 335 -3.72 21.10 -0.87
N GLN A 336 -3.03 22.20 -1.18
CA GLN A 336 -2.10 22.87 -0.26
C GLN A 336 -2.10 24.37 -0.52
N GLU A 337 -2.37 25.19 0.51
CA GLU A 337 -2.15 26.64 0.42
C GLU A 337 -0.66 26.97 0.55
N PHE A 338 -0.16 27.88 -0.30
CA PHE A 338 1.16 28.47 -0.19
C PHE A 338 1.15 29.89 -0.79
N ASN A 339 1.80 30.85 -0.13
CA ASN A 339 1.92 32.24 -0.59
C ASN A 339 0.57 32.89 -1.02
N GLY A 340 -0.53 32.59 -0.30
CA GLY A 340 -1.87 33.11 -0.59
C GLY A 340 -2.55 32.51 -1.84
N LYS A 341 -2.07 31.36 -2.34
CA LYS A 341 -2.64 30.61 -3.48
C LYS A 341 -2.89 29.16 -3.10
N LEU A 342 -3.90 28.54 -3.70
CA LEU A 342 -4.21 27.13 -3.49
C LEU A 342 -3.60 26.28 -4.60
N TYR A 343 -2.66 25.40 -4.25
CA TYR A 343 -2.05 24.44 -5.19
C TYR A 343 -2.82 23.11 -5.13
N VAL A 344 -3.13 22.56 -6.29
CA VAL A 344 -3.99 21.38 -6.45
C VAL A 344 -3.25 20.34 -7.28
N VAL A 345 -2.94 19.19 -6.69
CA VAL A 345 -2.32 18.05 -7.39
C VAL A 345 -3.40 17.25 -8.09
N VAL A 346 -3.25 17.05 -9.39
CA VAL A 346 -4.19 16.31 -10.24
C VAL A 346 -3.47 15.12 -10.88
N CYS A 347 -4.00 13.92 -10.70
CA CYS A 347 -3.57 12.73 -11.45
C CYS A 347 -4.17 12.82 -12.86
N THR A 348 -3.36 12.74 -13.93
CA THR A 348 -3.83 13.05 -15.31
C THR A 348 -3.65 11.92 -16.33
N GLY A 349 -3.12 10.77 -15.89
CA GLY A 349 -2.90 9.62 -16.73
C GLY A 349 -4.14 8.74 -16.84
N ASP A 350 -4.67 8.60 -18.05
CA ASP A 350 -5.70 7.61 -18.41
C ASP A 350 -5.16 6.64 -19.48
N THR A 351 -5.96 5.64 -19.86
CA THR A 351 -5.58 4.62 -20.85
C THR A 351 -5.28 5.16 -22.25
N SER A 352 -5.81 6.32 -22.65
CA SER A 352 -5.46 6.99 -23.91
C SER A 352 -4.08 7.66 -23.86
N THR A 353 -3.52 7.83 -22.66
CA THR A 353 -2.19 8.39 -22.42
C THR A 353 -1.09 7.34 -22.20
N LEU A 354 -1.43 6.05 -22.30
CA LEU A 354 -0.48 4.95 -22.11
C LEU A 354 0.63 4.97 -23.17
N ASN A 355 1.88 5.05 -22.73
CA ASN A 355 3.05 4.92 -23.57
C ASN A 355 3.57 3.48 -23.54
N GLU A 356 3.27 2.69 -24.57
CA GLU A 356 3.66 1.27 -24.66
C GLU A 356 5.19 1.03 -24.59
N LYS A 357 6.04 2.05 -24.83
CA LYS A 357 7.50 1.93 -24.67
C LYS A 357 7.99 2.00 -23.22
N THR A 358 7.21 2.59 -22.32
CA THR A 358 7.52 2.71 -20.89
C THR A 358 6.52 1.97 -20.01
N GLY A 359 5.37 1.57 -20.55
CA GLY A 359 4.27 0.98 -19.81
C GLY A 359 3.61 1.93 -18.79
N THR A 360 3.85 3.23 -18.90
CA THR A 360 3.34 4.27 -17.99
C THR A 360 2.32 5.18 -18.69
N MET A 361 1.44 5.80 -17.89
CA MET A 361 0.48 6.82 -18.33
C MET A 361 1.04 8.24 -18.15
N ARG A 362 0.28 9.29 -18.50
CA ARG A 362 0.70 10.68 -18.28
C ARG A 362 0.95 10.98 -16.79
N SER A 363 2.06 11.68 -16.54
CA SER A 363 2.47 12.16 -15.22
C SER A 363 1.49 13.19 -14.62
N PHE A 364 1.63 13.50 -13.32
CA PHE A 364 0.76 14.46 -12.63
C PHE A 364 0.78 15.88 -13.24
N ALA A 365 -0.27 16.64 -12.94
CA ALA A 365 -0.34 18.09 -13.10
C ALA A 365 -0.48 18.79 -11.74
N ILE A 366 -0.09 20.06 -11.69
CA ILE A 366 -0.36 20.96 -10.56
C ILE A 366 -1.09 22.18 -11.09
N TYR A 367 -2.26 22.50 -10.53
CA TYR A 367 -3.01 23.72 -10.81
C TYR A 367 -2.88 24.73 -9.67
N VAL A 368 -2.92 26.01 -10.01
CA VAL A 368 -2.90 27.13 -9.07
C VAL A 368 -4.26 27.82 -9.09
N GLY A 369 -4.90 27.88 -7.93
CA GLY A 369 -6.13 28.63 -7.66
C GLY A 369 -5.80 29.96 -6.98
N GLU A 370 -6.21 31.06 -7.59
CA GLU A 370 -6.15 32.41 -7.02
C GLU A 370 -7.59 32.90 -6.78
N ASN A 371 -7.96 33.16 -5.52
CA ASN A 371 -9.26 33.70 -5.12
C ASN A 371 -9.16 35.20 -4.78
N LYS A 372 -10.19 35.99 -5.13
CA LYS A 372 -10.23 37.45 -4.93
C LYS A 372 -11.52 37.97 -4.28
N GLY A 373 -12.28 37.09 -3.63
CA GLY A 373 -13.61 37.39 -3.08
C GLY A 373 -13.99 36.44 -1.95
N ASP A 374 -15.09 35.70 -2.12
CA ASP A 374 -15.46 34.64 -1.18
C ASP A 374 -14.79 33.31 -1.58
N SER A 375 -14.03 32.73 -0.66
CA SER A 375 -13.41 31.41 -0.81
C SER A 375 -14.41 30.28 -1.09
N THR A 376 -15.70 30.45 -0.78
CA THR A 376 -16.77 29.48 -1.06
C THR A 376 -17.55 29.77 -2.35
N ASN A 377 -17.29 30.89 -3.02
CA ASN A 377 -17.92 31.25 -4.29
C ASN A 377 -17.05 30.84 -5.49
N LYS A 378 -17.52 29.90 -6.31
CA LYS A 378 -16.84 29.45 -7.53
C LYS A 378 -16.44 30.59 -8.47
N ALA A 379 -17.23 31.66 -8.57
CA ALA A 379 -16.96 32.76 -9.48
C ALA A 379 -15.78 33.66 -9.06
N ASP A 380 -15.36 33.60 -7.79
CA ASP A 380 -14.25 34.39 -7.26
C ASP A 380 -12.89 33.67 -7.37
N TRP A 381 -12.89 32.41 -7.83
CA TRP A 381 -11.70 31.60 -8.10
C TRP A 381 -11.27 31.68 -9.57
N THR A 382 -9.96 31.79 -9.78
CA THR A 382 -9.32 31.69 -11.11
C THR A 382 -8.26 30.58 -11.10
N TRP A 383 -8.25 29.75 -12.14
CA TRP A 383 -7.44 28.53 -12.22
C TRP A 383 -6.49 28.55 -13.41
N ARG A 384 -5.27 28.04 -13.23
CA ARG A 384 -4.27 27.83 -14.30
C ARG A 384 -3.32 26.67 -13.97
N PRO A 385 -2.75 25.97 -14.96
CA PRO A 385 -1.70 24.99 -14.70
C PRO A 385 -0.38 25.67 -14.30
N LEU A 386 0.31 25.13 -13.30
CA LEU A 386 1.73 25.35 -13.03
C LEU A 386 2.56 24.29 -13.77
N ALA A 387 2.19 23.03 -13.60
CA ALA A 387 2.81 21.87 -14.22
C ALA A 387 1.74 21.14 -15.05
N GLY A 388 1.96 20.96 -16.35
CA GLY A 388 0.99 20.35 -17.25
C GLY A 388 1.26 20.64 -18.73
N ASP A 389 0.22 21.05 -19.46
CA ASP A 389 0.31 21.41 -20.88
C ASP A 389 0.91 22.81 -21.07
N THR A 390 2.17 22.87 -21.52
CA THR A 390 2.86 24.14 -21.78
C THR A 390 2.23 24.96 -22.91
N SER A 391 1.44 24.35 -23.81
CA SER A 391 0.70 25.10 -24.84
C SER A 391 -0.49 25.87 -24.26
N LYS A 392 -0.97 25.47 -23.07
CA LYS A 392 -1.98 26.17 -22.27
C LYS A 392 -1.38 27.14 -21.24
N GLY A 393 -0.07 27.39 -21.32
CA GLY A 393 0.63 28.32 -20.42
C GLY A 393 1.11 27.71 -19.11
N ALA A 394 1.17 26.37 -18.98
CA ALA A 394 1.89 25.76 -17.87
C ALA A 394 3.38 26.17 -17.90
N LYS A 395 3.95 26.50 -16.73
CA LYS A 395 5.35 26.90 -16.59
C LYS A 395 6.31 25.70 -16.70
N TYR A 396 5.82 24.53 -16.29
CA TYR A 396 6.51 23.24 -16.34
C TYR A 396 5.66 22.20 -17.06
N TYR A 397 6.29 21.13 -17.53
CA TYR A 397 5.59 19.97 -18.09
C TYR A 397 4.83 19.18 -17.01
N TYR A 398 3.96 18.26 -17.43
CA TYR A 398 3.49 17.17 -16.55
C TYR A 398 4.69 16.48 -15.91
N GLY A 399 4.65 16.22 -14.61
CA GLY A 399 5.81 15.65 -13.89
C GLY A 399 7.01 16.59 -13.74
N LEU A 400 6.81 17.90 -13.94
CA LEU A 400 7.80 18.99 -13.90
C LEU A 400 8.87 18.98 -15.01
N ASP A 401 9.24 17.83 -15.56
CA ASP A 401 10.11 17.69 -16.75
C ASP A 401 9.46 16.83 -17.84
N LYS A 402 9.75 17.13 -19.12
CA LYS A 402 9.19 16.45 -20.29
C LYS A 402 9.50 14.95 -20.35
N SER A 403 10.61 14.51 -19.76
CA SER A 403 10.99 13.09 -19.71
C SER A 403 10.33 12.33 -18.56
N ARG A 404 9.77 13.02 -17.55
CA ARG A 404 9.17 12.38 -16.36
C ARG A 404 7.83 11.73 -16.71
N VAL A 405 7.79 10.41 -16.65
CA VAL A 405 6.60 9.61 -17.01
C VAL A 405 6.18 8.60 -15.94
N SER A 406 7.00 8.33 -14.93
CA SER A 406 6.63 7.42 -13.85
C SER A 406 5.75 8.05 -12.76
N ALA A 407 5.85 9.37 -12.54
CA ALA A 407 5.19 10.08 -11.43
C ALA A 407 3.68 10.33 -11.67
N GLY A 408 2.83 9.36 -11.32
CA GLY A 408 1.38 9.51 -11.43
C GLY A 408 0.75 10.57 -10.51
N ALA A 409 1.43 10.91 -9.41
CA ALA A 409 1.05 11.96 -8.46
C ALA A 409 2.31 12.66 -7.89
N CYS A 410 2.11 13.68 -7.06
CA CYS A 410 3.13 14.20 -6.15
C CYS A 410 2.50 14.54 -4.80
N THR A 411 3.36 14.74 -3.79
CA THR A 411 2.99 15.26 -2.47
C THR A 411 3.51 16.69 -2.32
N LEU A 412 2.75 17.54 -1.63
CA LEU A 412 3.07 18.94 -1.36
C LEU A 412 3.29 19.17 0.13
N GLN A 413 4.32 19.93 0.49
CA GLN A 413 4.64 20.33 1.87
C GLN A 413 5.13 21.77 1.91
N VAL A 414 4.51 22.64 2.72
CA VAL A 414 5.13 23.94 3.03
C VAL A 414 6.21 23.72 4.09
N TYR A 415 7.43 24.19 3.83
CA TYR A 415 8.53 24.19 4.80
C TYR A 415 9.41 25.42 4.61
N GLY A 416 9.54 26.23 5.67
CA GLY A 416 10.15 27.55 5.58
C GLY A 416 9.41 28.45 4.58
N ASP A 417 10.17 29.15 3.74
CA ASP A 417 9.65 30.03 2.69
C ASP A 417 9.31 29.30 1.36
N HIS A 418 9.37 27.97 1.33
CA HIS A 418 9.24 27.16 0.12
C HIS A 418 8.06 26.16 0.17
N LEU A 419 7.56 25.80 -1.01
CA LEU A 419 6.68 24.65 -1.21
C LEU A 419 7.51 23.47 -1.76
N TYR A 420 7.71 22.44 -0.96
CA TYR A 420 8.37 21.20 -1.36
C TYR A 420 7.38 20.31 -2.13
N ILE A 421 7.90 19.64 -3.17
CA ILE A 421 7.15 18.78 -4.09
C ILE A 421 7.92 17.45 -4.16
N GLY A 422 7.30 16.34 -3.72
CA GLY A 422 7.91 15.01 -3.77
C GLY A 422 7.17 14.09 -4.74
N ASP A 423 7.89 13.42 -5.63
CA ASP A 423 7.29 12.53 -6.63
C ASP A 423 6.59 11.30 -6.01
N TYR A 424 5.52 10.85 -6.64
CA TYR A 424 4.81 9.61 -6.32
C TYR A 424 4.61 8.83 -7.63
N ASN A 425 5.39 7.77 -7.84
CA ASN A 425 5.29 6.94 -9.05
C ASN A 425 4.05 6.06 -9.04
N ASP A 426 3.62 5.54 -10.19
CA ASP A 426 2.54 4.56 -10.22
C ASP A 426 3.05 3.10 -10.13
N VAL A 427 3.25 2.64 -8.89
CA VAL A 427 3.57 1.23 -8.60
C VAL A 427 2.33 0.34 -8.68
N SER A 428 1.10 0.89 -8.61
CA SER A 428 -0.12 0.10 -8.78
C SER A 428 -0.21 -0.43 -10.21
N SER A 429 0.04 0.43 -11.19
CA SER A 429 0.13 0.07 -12.61
C SER A 429 1.35 -0.81 -12.91
N ALA A 430 2.47 -0.64 -12.19
CA ALA A 430 3.63 -1.51 -12.35
C ALA A 430 3.39 -2.93 -11.85
N LEU A 431 2.81 -3.08 -10.65
CA LEU A 431 2.44 -4.40 -10.10
C LEU A 431 1.33 -5.05 -10.94
N GLN A 432 0.31 -4.29 -11.36
CA GLN A 432 -0.71 -4.81 -12.26
C GLN A 432 -0.14 -5.19 -13.64
N GLY A 433 0.81 -4.42 -14.18
CA GLY A 433 1.48 -4.69 -15.45
C GLY A 433 2.36 -5.94 -15.41
N PHE A 434 3.20 -6.07 -14.38
CA PHE A 434 3.97 -7.30 -14.13
C PHE A 434 3.05 -8.52 -14.08
N VAL A 435 1.93 -8.38 -13.36
CA VAL A 435 0.98 -9.46 -13.15
C VAL A 435 0.12 -9.68 -14.40
N THR A 436 -0.93 -8.88 -14.63
CA THR A 436 -1.96 -9.12 -15.67
C THR A 436 -1.50 -9.00 -17.12
N LYS A 437 -0.24 -8.61 -17.37
CA LYS A 437 0.36 -8.54 -18.72
C LYS A 437 1.72 -9.25 -18.81
N SER A 438 2.19 -9.91 -17.75
CA SER A 438 3.57 -10.44 -17.64
C SER A 438 4.66 -9.38 -17.91
N ASN A 439 4.39 -8.08 -17.71
CA ASN A 439 5.15 -6.97 -18.30
C ASN A 439 6.04 -6.23 -17.29
N PHE A 440 7.36 -6.30 -17.47
CA PHE A 440 8.35 -5.61 -16.61
C PHE A 440 8.65 -4.16 -16.98
N VAL A 441 8.24 -3.68 -18.16
CA VAL A 441 8.65 -2.38 -18.71
C VAL A 441 8.22 -1.22 -17.80
N THR A 442 7.00 -1.25 -17.26
CA THR A 442 6.53 -0.26 -16.27
C THR A 442 7.38 -0.27 -15.00
N GLN A 443 7.74 -1.45 -14.49
CA GLN A 443 8.52 -1.55 -13.27
C GLN A 443 9.98 -1.13 -13.47
N ALA A 444 10.58 -1.47 -14.62
CA ALA A 444 11.93 -1.03 -14.98
C ALA A 444 11.99 0.49 -15.22
N THR A 445 10.99 1.07 -15.89
CA THR A 445 10.86 2.53 -16.06
C THR A 445 10.72 3.21 -14.69
N ASN A 446 9.91 2.65 -13.79
CA ASN A 446 9.75 3.18 -12.43
C ASN A 446 11.04 3.14 -11.61
N LEU A 447 11.88 2.10 -11.74
CA LEU A 447 13.19 2.07 -11.09
C LEU A 447 14.19 3.04 -11.74
N GLU A 448 14.19 3.12 -13.07
CA GLU A 448 15.01 4.07 -13.85
C GLU A 448 14.63 5.53 -13.58
N GLN A 449 13.34 5.81 -13.35
CA GLN A 449 12.79 7.10 -12.90
C GLN A 449 12.28 7.01 -11.45
N SER A 450 13.15 6.64 -10.52
CA SER A 450 12.85 6.68 -9.08
C SER A 450 12.49 8.10 -8.59
N VAL A 451 11.96 8.26 -7.38
CA VAL A 451 11.33 9.53 -6.94
C VAL A 451 12.33 10.68 -6.75
N ASN A 452 11.97 11.85 -7.29
CA ASN A 452 12.71 13.08 -7.07
C ASN A 452 12.09 13.92 -5.95
N LEU A 453 12.87 14.86 -5.41
CA LEU A 453 12.42 15.92 -4.53
C LEU A 453 12.74 17.28 -5.15
N TYR A 454 11.76 18.17 -5.16
CA TYR A 454 11.90 19.55 -5.61
C TYR A 454 11.44 20.51 -4.51
N ARG A 455 11.84 21.77 -4.60
CA ARG A 455 11.21 22.89 -3.87
C ARG A 455 10.87 24.03 -4.80
N MET A 456 9.89 24.84 -4.42
CA MET A 456 9.38 25.95 -5.19
C MET A 456 9.37 27.25 -4.38
N ASP A 457 9.85 28.34 -4.99
CA ASP A 457 9.83 29.68 -4.39
C ASP A 457 8.45 30.37 -4.51
N LYS A 458 8.34 31.54 -3.87
CA LYS A 458 7.14 32.39 -3.89
C LYS A 458 6.81 32.98 -5.28
N ASN A 459 7.71 32.88 -6.24
CA ASN A 459 7.56 33.27 -7.66
C ASN A 459 7.28 32.05 -8.56
N GLU A 460 6.94 30.90 -7.95
CA GLU A 460 6.65 29.63 -8.61
C GLU A 460 7.84 29.07 -9.41
N ASN A 461 9.09 29.42 -9.04
CA ASN A 461 10.31 28.83 -9.59
C ASN A 461 10.66 27.54 -8.85
N VAL A 462 10.79 26.44 -9.58
CA VAL A 462 11.14 25.12 -9.03
C VAL A 462 12.65 24.86 -9.14
N GLU A 463 13.23 24.34 -8.06
CA GLU A 463 14.58 23.78 -7.95
C GLU A 463 14.48 22.28 -7.67
N MET A 464 15.24 21.44 -8.40
CA MET A 464 15.42 20.03 -8.04
C MET A 464 16.45 19.92 -6.91
N LEU A 465 16.09 19.24 -5.83
CA LEU A 465 16.94 18.99 -4.67
C LEU A 465 17.56 17.59 -4.72
N VAL A 466 16.77 16.58 -5.10
CA VAL A 466 17.18 15.17 -5.23
C VAL A 466 16.63 14.66 -6.56
N GLY A 467 17.48 14.00 -7.34
CA GLY A 467 17.11 13.48 -8.66
C GLY A 467 18.20 13.63 -9.72
N ASP A 468 18.09 12.85 -10.78
CA ASP A 468 19.06 12.83 -11.87
C ASP A 468 18.85 14.00 -12.86
N ALA A 469 19.94 14.40 -13.53
CA ALA A 469 19.92 15.52 -14.48
C ALA A 469 19.06 15.23 -15.72
N ASN A 470 18.27 16.22 -16.15
CA ASN A 470 17.39 16.16 -17.32
C ASN A 470 17.29 17.52 -18.04
N ASP A 471 16.50 17.62 -19.11
CA ASP A 471 16.37 18.82 -19.95
C ASP A 471 15.95 20.07 -19.15
N THR A 472 15.01 19.93 -18.20
CA THR A 472 14.56 21.04 -17.34
C THR A 472 15.55 21.33 -16.20
N PHE A 473 16.21 20.30 -15.67
CA PHE A 473 17.14 20.36 -14.54
C PHE A 473 18.53 19.82 -14.91
N PRO A 474 19.30 20.51 -15.78
CA PRO A 474 20.53 19.99 -16.39
C PRO A 474 21.74 19.84 -15.44
N LYS A 475 21.54 20.05 -14.14
CA LYS A 475 22.53 19.82 -13.08
C LYS A 475 22.15 18.67 -12.13
N GLY A 476 20.95 18.10 -12.26
CA GLY A 476 20.37 17.20 -11.26
C GLY A 476 20.04 17.91 -9.95
N GLY A 477 19.84 17.14 -8.89
CA GLY A 477 19.51 17.62 -7.55
C GLY A 477 20.64 18.39 -6.86
N SER A 478 20.34 19.57 -6.31
CA SER A 478 21.33 20.43 -5.65
C SER A 478 21.92 19.86 -4.36
N THR A 479 21.32 18.80 -3.79
CA THR A 479 21.89 18.06 -2.64
C THR A 479 23.01 17.08 -3.03
N GLY A 480 23.14 16.77 -4.32
CA GLY A 480 24.08 15.76 -4.84
C GLY A 480 23.56 14.31 -4.82
N LEU A 481 22.35 14.06 -4.30
CA LEU A 481 21.70 12.74 -4.33
C LEU A 481 20.91 12.53 -5.64
N GLY A 482 21.06 11.36 -6.24
CA GLY A 482 20.32 10.92 -7.43
C GLY A 482 18.89 10.47 -7.13
N SER A 483 18.18 10.02 -8.17
CA SER A 483 16.77 9.60 -8.07
C SER A 483 16.55 8.54 -6.98
N GLY A 484 15.54 8.72 -6.13
CA GLY A 484 15.26 7.81 -5.02
C GLY A 484 16.16 7.99 -3.80
N TYR A 485 16.89 9.10 -3.70
CA TYR A 485 17.91 9.33 -2.65
C TYR A 485 19.00 8.24 -2.72
N ASP A 486 19.53 8.03 -3.93
CA ASP A 486 20.43 6.93 -4.35
C ASP A 486 19.88 5.49 -4.17
N ASN A 487 18.74 5.30 -3.49
CA ASN A 487 18.00 4.03 -3.45
C ASN A 487 16.82 4.06 -4.42
N HIS A 488 17.05 3.62 -5.65
CA HIS A 488 16.03 3.57 -6.71
C HIS A 488 14.78 2.70 -6.38
N MET A 489 14.83 1.89 -5.32
CA MET A 489 13.66 1.14 -4.84
C MET A 489 12.62 2.02 -4.12
N ASN A 490 12.98 3.26 -3.77
CA ASN A 490 12.05 4.29 -3.30
C ASN A 490 11.16 4.76 -4.45
N GLN A 491 9.85 4.56 -4.32
CA GLN A 491 8.91 4.74 -5.44
C GLN A 491 7.76 5.70 -5.13
N TYR A 492 7.47 5.96 -3.86
CA TYR A 492 6.67 7.11 -3.46
C TYR A 492 7.49 7.97 -2.50
N THR A 493 7.43 9.29 -2.62
CA THR A 493 7.39 10.18 -1.46
C THR A 493 6.01 9.96 -0.83
N TRP A 494 5.93 9.22 0.28
CA TRP A 494 4.63 8.69 0.72
C TRP A 494 3.90 9.61 1.69
N GLN A 495 4.62 10.26 2.60
CA GLN A 495 4.16 11.38 3.42
C GLN A 495 5.32 12.31 3.73
N THR A 496 4.95 13.52 4.14
CA THR A 496 5.83 14.57 4.64
C THR A 496 5.21 15.21 5.87
N THR A 497 6.03 15.76 6.76
CA THR A 497 5.59 16.69 7.81
C THR A 497 6.69 17.72 8.10
N VAL A 498 6.37 18.77 8.85
CA VAL A 498 7.36 19.64 9.50
C VAL A 498 7.24 19.47 11.00
N HIS A 499 8.30 18.94 11.62
CA HIS A 499 8.39 18.65 13.05
C HIS A 499 9.65 19.32 13.61
N GLU A 500 9.51 20.09 14.70
CA GLU A 500 10.58 20.82 15.39
C GLU A 500 11.52 21.64 14.47
N GLY A 501 10.94 22.30 13.46
CA GLY A 501 11.67 23.16 12.52
C GLY A 501 12.44 22.41 11.42
N LYS A 502 12.30 21.09 11.34
CA LYS A 502 12.82 20.25 10.25
C LYS A 502 11.68 19.62 9.47
N MET A 503 11.89 19.33 8.20
CA MET A 503 10.94 18.54 7.41
C MET A 503 11.33 17.06 7.46
N TYR A 504 10.37 16.17 7.67
CA TYR A 504 10.58 14.72 7.57
C TYR A 504 9.84 14.18 6.36
N LEU A 505 10.45 13.21 5.69
CA LEU A 505 9.96 12.64 4.43
C LEU A 505 10.06 11.12 4.47
N SER A 506 8.93 10.43 4.36
CA SER A 506 8.87 8.98 4.28
C SER A 506 8.79 8.48 2.84
N THR A 507 9.27 7.26 2.62
CA THR A 507 9.13 6.59 1.32
C THR A 507 8.18 5.39 1.35
N MET A 508 7.83 4.93 0.15
CA MET A 508 7.52 3.53 -0.13
C MET A 508 8.74 2.89 -0.78
N ASN A 509 9.30 1.86 -0.15
CA ASN A 509 10.38 1.05 -0.71
C ASN A 509 9.78 -0.25 -1.27
N THR A 510 9.92 -0.43 -2.59
CA THR A 510 9.33 -1.57 -3.31
C THR A 510 10.00 -2.91 -3.04
N THR A 511 11.20 -2.94 -2.45
CA THR A 511 12.02 -4.16 -2.28
C THR A 511 11.25 -5.30 -1.60
N THR A 512 10.54 -5.02 -0.51
CA THR A 512 9.77 -6.05 0.22
C THR A 512 8.66 -6.70 -0.63
N LEU A 513 8.10 -5.97 -1.60
CA LEU A 513 7.12 -6.51 -2.54
C LEU A 513 7.79 -7.21 -3.73
N LEU A 514 8.82 -6.57 -4.29
CA LEU A 514 9.44 -6.98 -5.55
C LEU A 514 10.50 -8.05 -5.42
N GLU A 515 11.20 -8.19 -4.29
CA GLU A 515 12.34 -9.12 -4.20
C GLU A 515 11.89 -10.60 -4.38
N PRO A 516 10.77 -11.07 -3.81
CA PRO A 516 10.20 -12.39 -4.14
C PRO A 516 9.70 -12.54 -5.58
N ILE A 517 9.29 -11.43 -6.20
CA ILE A 517 8.84 -11.39 -7.60
C ILE A 517 10.05 -11.49 -8.53
N ALA A 518 11.12 -10.73 -8.26
CA ALA A 518 12.42 -10.83 -8.92
C ALA A 518 13.13 -12.17 -8.64
N GLN A 519 12.73 -12.92 -7.62
CA GLN A 519 13.14 -14.33 -7.40
C GLN A 519 12.30 -15.36 -8.18
N PHE A 520 11.26 -14.94 -8.92
CA PHE A 520 10.46 -15.80 -9.81
C PHE A 520 10.51 -15.35 -11.28
N THR A 521 10.74 -14.07 -11.54
CA THR A 521 11.42 -13.59 -12.76
C THR A 521 12.93 -13.55 -12.56
N ASN A 522 13.44 -14.54 -11.82
CA ASN A 522 14.81 -14.82 -11.34
C ASN A 522 15.92 -14.82 -12.39
N GLY A 523 15.57 -14.49 -13.64
CA GLY A 523 16.10 -15.16 -14.80
C GLY A 523 16.14 -16.67 -14.55
N ASP A 524 15.02 -17.34 -14.27
CA ASP A 524 15.04 -18.82 -14.10
C ASP A 524 15.54 -19.52 -15.38
N ILE A 525 15.50 -18.83 -16.53
CA ILE A 525 16.26 -19.14 -17.75
C ILE A 525 17.76 -18.79 -17.58
N LEU A 526 18.10 -17.53 -17.27
CA LEU A 526 19.49 -17.06 -17.03
C LEU A 526 20.25 -17.80 -15.91
N ASN A 527 19.53 -18.52 -15.05
CA ASN A 527 20.02 -19.34 -13.95
C ASN A 527 19.69 -20.82 -14.12
N MET A 528 18.97 -21.19 -15.18
CA MET A 528 18.90 -22.57 -15.64
C MET A 528 20.31 -23.04 -15.93
N SER A 529 20.66 -24.26 -15.53
CA SER A 529 21.89 -24.84 -16.07
C SER A 529 21.64 -25.14 -17.55
N GLU A 530 22.67 -25.05 -18.39
CA GLU A 530 22.64 -25.47 -19.79
C GLU A 530 21.98 -26.86 -19.93
N LYS A 531 22.28 -27.78 -19.01
CA LYS A 531 21.62 -29.08 -18.92
C LYS A 531 20.10 -28.98 -18.71
N ASP A 532 19.63 -28.18 -17.76
CA ASP A 532 18.21 -28.08 -17.42
C ASP A 532 17.42 -27.34 -18.52
N TRP A 533 18.08 -26.40 -19.22
CA TRP A 533 17.57 -25.75 -20.44
C TRP A 533 17.47 -26.75 -21.59
N ASN A 534 18.56 -27.46 -21.88
CA ASN A 534 18.58 -28.48 -22.93
C ASN A 534 17.55 -29.58 -22.65
N ASN A 535 17.38 -30.06 -21.40
CA ASN A 535 16.30 -30.99 -21.02
C ASN A 535 14.89 -30.46 -21.39
N THR A 536 14.70 -29.14 -21.39
CA THR A 536 13.43 -28.48 -21.74
C THR A 536 13.29 -28.37 -23.27
N VAL A 537 14.29 -27.84 -23.96
CA VAL A 537 14.30 -27.74 -25.43
C VAL A 537 14.21 -29.13 -26.09
N HIS A 538 14.93 -30.11 -25.56
CA HIS A 538 14.85 -31.52 -25.94
C HIS A 538 13.41 -32.06 -25.89
N TYR A 539 12.65 -31.75 -24.85
CA TYR A 539 11.25 -32.16 -24.73
C TYR A 539 10.39 -31.55 -25.84
N LEU A 540 10.54 -30.25 -26.09
CA LEU A 540 9.82 -29.52 -27.14
C LEU A 540 10.19 -30.04 -28.54
N ARG A 541 11.47 -30.35 -28.80
CA ARG A 541 11.96 -30.97 -30.04
C ARG A 541 11.29 -32.33 -30.30
N VAL A 542 11.25 -33.22 -29.31
CA VAL A 542 10.64 -34.56 -29.44
C VAL A 542 9.12 -34.47 -29.58
N PHE A 543 8.49 -33.59 -28.79
CA PHE A 543 7.06 -33.35 -28.87
C PHE A 543 6.64 -32.80 -30.26
N LEU A 544 7.38 -31.83 -30.80
CA LEU A 544 7.16 -31.34 -32.16
C LEU A 544 7.28 -32.48 -33.19
N ARG A 545 8.31 -33.33 -33.06
CA ARG A 545 8.51 -34.45 -34.00
C ARG A 545 7.40 -35.50 -33.92
N LEU A 546 6.75 -35.68 -32.77
CA LEU A 546 5.53 -36.49 -32.66
C LEU A 546 4.36 -35.85 -33.42
N LEU A 547 4.09 -34.55 -33.22
CA LEU A 547 3.05 -33.84 -33.97
C LEU A 547 3.30 -33.84 -35.49
N TRP A 548 4.56 -33.74 -35.91
CA TRP A 548 4.97 -33.79 -37.32
C TRP A 548 4.84 -35.19 -37.93
N GLY A 549 5.26 -36.25 -37.23
CA GLY A 549 5.31 -37.58 -37.82
C GLY A 549 6.21 -37.64 -39.06
N MET A 550 5.71 -38.14 -40.18
CA MET A 550 6.45 -38.19 -41.46
C MET A 550 5.81 -37.24 -42.49
N GLY A 551 6.15 -35.95 -42.40
CA GLY A 551 5.72 -34.93 -43.36
C GLY A 551 6.31 -35.09 -44.77
N PRO A 552 5.75 -34.36 -45.77
CA PRO A 552 6.14 -34.48 -47.18
C PRO A 552 7.59 -34.02 -47.46
N THR A 553 8.13 -33.15 -46.61
CA THR A 553 9.53 -32.71 -46.59
C THR A 553 10.10 -32.88 -45.19
N ASP A 554 10.90 -33.92 -44.97
CA ASP A 554 11.53 -34.21 -43.68
C ASP A 554 12.73 -33.25 -43.44
N PRO A 555 12.77 -32.45 -42.36
CA PRO A 555 13.83 -31.46 -42.11
C PRO A 555 15.24 -32.05 -42.18
N ALA A 556 15.49 -33.19 -41.52
CA ALA A 556 16.78 -33.89 -41.60
C ALA A 556 17.19 -34.31 -43.03
N SER A 557 16.24 -34.48 -43.96
CA SER A 557 16.51 -34.85 -45.35
C SER A 557 17.00 -33.68 -46.21
N ALA A 558 16.80 -32.42 -45.79
CA ALA A 558 17.26 -31.24 -46.54
C ALA A 558 18.79 -31.14 -46.67
N VAL A 559 19.54 -31.76 -45.75
CA VAL A 559 21.02 -31.85 -45.86
C VAL A 559 21.45 -32.70 -47.06
N SER A 560 20.66 -33.72 -47.44
CA SER A 560 21.00 -34.59 -48.57
C SER A 560 20.94 -33.88 -49.93
N THR A 561 20.06 -32.88 -50.09
CA THR A 561 19.93 -32.10 -51.33
C THR A 561 20.96 -30.98 -51.45
N GLN A 562 21.59 -30.56 -50.34
CA GLN A 562 22.68 -29.57 -50.32
C GLN A 562 24.07 -30.22 -50.39
N SER A 563 24.20 -31.52 -50.08
CA SER A 563 25.48 -32.21 -50.07
C SER A 563 26.08 -32.44 -51.46
N ALA A 564 27.41 -32.40 -51.55
CA ALA A 564 28.14 -32.59 -52.82
C ALA A 564 28.21 -34.06 -53.31
N ASP A 565 27.72 -35.02 -52.52
CA ASP A 565 27.64 -36.44 -52.88
C ASP A 565 26.16 -36.84 -53.06
N GLN A 566 25.73 -36.95 -54.32
CA GLN A 566 24.32 -37.23 -54.67
C GLN A 566 23.83 -38.64 -54.24
N ASN A 567 24.68 -39.50 -53.71
CA ASN A 567 24.28 -40.80 -53.13
C ASN A 567 24.06 -40.74 -51.61
N ALA A 568 24.37 -39.61 -50.97
CA ALA A 568 24.55 -39.51 -49.53
C ALA A 568 23.22 -39.27 -48.78
N LYS A 569 22.41 -40.34 -48.67
CA LYS A 569 21.09 -40.30 -48.02
C LYS A 569 21.17 -40.35 -46.49
N VAL A 570 20.33 -39.55 -45.84
CA VAL A 570 20.09 -39.64 -44.39
C VAL A 570 19.23 -40.87 -44.08
N SER A 571 19.57 -41.61 -43.01
CA SER A 571 18.82 -42.81 -42.61
C SER A 571 17.51 -42.48 -41.87
N THR A 572 16.40 -42.48 -42.59
CA THR A 572 15.05 -42.37 -41.99
C THR A 572 14.57 -43.74 -41.51
N GLN A 573 13.94 -43.78 -40.33
CA GLN A 573 13.22 -44.96 -39.83
C GLN A 573 11.74 -44.76 -40.09
N ALA A 574 11.03 -45.83 -40.49
CA ALA A 574 9.58 -45.81 -40.55
C ALA A 574 8.98 -45.49 -39.17
N MET A 575 7.97 -44.63 -39.15
CA MET A 575 7.22 -44.27 -37.95
C MET A 575 6.46 -45.49 -37.40
N PRO A 576 6.58 -45.82 -36.10
CA PRO A 576 5.79 -46.87 -35.44
C PRO A 576 4.27 -46.59 -35.47
N SER A 577 3.47 -47.61 -35.15
CA SER A 577 2.03 -47.41 -34.98
C SER A 577 1.73 -46.56 -33.74
N THR A 578 0.64 -45.82 -33.76
CA THR A 578 0.08 -45.14 -32.57
C THR A 578 -0.36 -46.13 -31.48
N ASP A 579 -0.52 -47.41 -31.82
CA ASP A 579 -0.82 -48.49 -30.87
C ASP A 579 0.38 -48.88 -29.98
N ASP A 580 1.60 -48.45 -30.35
CA ASP A 580 2.85 -48.62 -29.58
C ASP A 580 3.46 -47.22 -29.30
N PRO A 581 2.84 -46.45 -28.39
CA PRO A 581 3.26 -45.08 -28.11
C PRO A 581 4.64 -45.02 -27.45
N GLU A 582 5.03 -46.03 -26.68
CA GLU A 582 6.41 -46.19 -26.17
C GLU A 582 7.44 -46.24 -27.33
N ALA A 583 7.25 -47.11 -28.33
CA ALA A 583 8.15 -47.15 -29.49
C ALA A 583 8.08 -45.86 -30.33
N LEU A 584 6.90 -45.24 -30.44
CA LEU A 584 6.70 -44.01 -31.21
C LEU A 584 7.43 -42.81 -30.57
N VAL A 585 7.48 -42.73 -29.24
CA VAL A 585 8.28 -41.71 -28.52
C VAL A 585 9.78 -41.94 -28.72
N ASP A 586 10.29 -43.17 -28.63
CA ASP A 586 11.71 -43.47 -28.89
C ASP A 586 12.12 -43.25 -30.37
N TRP A 587 11.20 -43.48 -31.31
CA TRP A 587 11.38 -43.07 -32.70
C TRP A 587 11.47 -41.55 -32.83
N ALA A 588 10.57 -40.79 -32.18
CA ALA A 588 10.58 -39.33 -32.24
C ALA A 588 11.83 -38.73 -31.59
N ARG A 589 12.30 -39.30 -30.47
CA ARG A 589 13.61 -39.00 -29.85
C ARG A 589 14.75 -39.19 -30.85
N THR A 590 14.71 -40.28 -31.60
CA THR A 590 15.73 -40.59 -32.61
C THR A 590 15.71 -39.60 -33.78
N GLN A 591 14.53 -39.27 -34.32
CA GLN A 591 14.42 -38.35 -35.46
C GLN A 591 14.69 -36.89 -35.07
N ALA A 592 14.21 -36.41 -33.92
CA ALA A 592 14.45 -35.05 -33.45
C ALA A 592 15.96 -34.74 -33.24
N GLY A 593 16.76 -35.76 -32.92
CA GLY A 593 18.23 -35.65 -32.86
C GLY A 593 18.88 -35.48 -34.24
N LYS A 594 18.29 -36.07 -35.29
CA LYS A 594 18.71 -35.87 -36.68
C LYS A 594 18.32 -34.49 -37.19
N ASP A 595 17.12 -34.02 -36.87
CA ASP A 595 16.68 -32.65 -37.19
C ASP A 595 17.60 -31.61 -36.55
N ALA A 596 17.91 -31.75 -35.25
CA ALA A 596 18.86 -30.88 -34.55
C ALA A 596 20.28 -30.93 -35.17
N SER A 597 20.76 -32.12 -35.56
CA SER A 597 22.06 -32.27 -36.23
C SER A 597 22.07 -31.72 -37.66
N ALA A 598 20.92 -31.64 -38.33
CA ALA A 598 20.79 -31.11 -39.69
C ALA A 598 20.79 -29.58 -39.72
N ALA A 599 20.27 -28.94 -38.65
CA ALA A 599 20.19 -27.50 -38.49
C ALA A 599 21.54 -26.80 -38.19
N GLN A 600 22.67 -27.52 -38.24
CA GLN A 600 24.00 -26.99 -37.97
C GLN A 600 24.84 -26.97 -39.28
N PRO A 601 24.57 -26.05 -40.22
CA PRO A 601 25.07 -26.12 -41.61
C PRO A 601 26.60 -25.99 -41.76
N GLN A 602 27.33 -25.60 -40.71
CA GLN A 602 28.80 -25.58 -40.71
C GLN A 602 29.42 -26.95 -40.42
N THR A 603 28.65 -27.93 -39.93
CA THR A 603 29.14 -29.25 -39.47
C THR A 603 28.25 -30.44 -39.90
N ALA A 604 27.08 -30.18 -40.47
CA ALA A 604 26.16 -31.21 -40.97
C ALA A 604 26.68 -31.86 -42.27
N ASP A 605 26.84 -33.19 -42.24
CA ASP A 605 26.88 -34.03 -43.43
C ASP A 605 25.89 -35.19 -43.27
N SER A 606 25.60 -35.92 -44.35
CA SER A 606 24.61 -37.00 -44.32
C SER A 606 24.95 -38.15 -43.36
N LYS A 607 26.22 -38.33 -43.00
CA LYS A 607 26.71 -39.36 -42.08
C LYS A 607 26.64 -38.86 -40.63
N SER A 608 27.02 -37.61 -40.36
CA SER A 608 26.85 -37.02 -39.02
C SER A 608 25.37 -36.96 -38.65
N VAL A 609 24.51 -36.47 -39.54
CA VAL A 609 23.05 -36.49 -39.36
C VAL A 609 22.49 -37.92 -39.23
N SER A 610 22.94 -38.87 -40.06
CA SER A 610 22.47 -40.27 -39.95
C SER A 610 22.85 -40.97 -38.64
N SER A 611 23.96 -40.54 -38.01
CA SER A 611 24.52 -41.11 -36.78
C SER A 611 24.29 -40.23 -35.54
N ALA A 612 23.49 -39.16 -35.68
CA ALA A 612 23.11 -38.30 -34.57
C ALA A 612 22.44 -39.12 -33.46
N LYS A 613 22.76 -38.75 -32.21
CA LYS A 613 22.16 -39.40 -31.03
C LYS A 613 20.68 -39.05 -30.95
N ALA A 614 19.88 -40.00 -30.45
CA ALA A 614 18.53 -39.70 -30.01
C ALA A 614 18.55 -38.66 -28.88
N ILE A 615 17.55 -37.78 -28.87
CA ILE A 615 17.36 -36.78 -27.82
C ILE A 615 17.15 -37.47 -26.47
N ASP A 616 17.89 -37.07 -25.44
CA ASP A 616 17.72 -37.57 -24.08
C ASP A 616 16.63 -36.78 -23.34
N LEU A 617 15.67 -37.51 -22.77
CA LEU A 617 14.55 -37.03 -21.96
C LEU A 617 14.61 -37.68 -20.57
N THR A 618 13.96 -37.06 -19.58
CA THR A 618 13.71 -37.72 -18.28
C THR A 618 12.66 -38.82 -18.41
N LYS A 619 12.58 -39.73 -17.42
CA LYS A 619 11.58 -40.81 -17.44
C LYS A 619 10.17 -40.25 -17.36
N GLU A 620 10.02 -39.18 -16.59
CA GLU A 620 8.79 -38.44 -16.35
C GLU A 620 8.32 -37.77 -17.65
N GLN A 621 9.23 -37.13 -18.39
CA GLN A 621 8.95 -36.56 -19.72
C GLN A 621 8.57 -37.65 -20.75
N THR A 622 9.30 -38.76 -20.80
CA THR A 622 8.95 -39.88 -21.70
C THR A 622 7.56 -40.43 -21.38
N GLN A 623 7.22 -40.60 -20.10
CA GLN A 623 5.90 -41.06 -19.67
C GLN A 623 4.79 -40.07 -20.03
N GLU A 624 5.02 -38.76 -19.89
CA GLU A 624 4.05 -37.71 -20.25
C GLU A 624 3.71 -37.72 -21.75
N LEU A 625 4.70 -37.92 -22.63
CA LEU A 625 4.47 -38.07 -24.07
C LEU A 625 3.71 -39.36 -24.39
N VAL A 626 4.10 -40.48 -23.77
CA VAL A 626 3.45 -41.78 -23.95
C VAL A 626 1.98 -41.73 -23.53
N ASP A 627 1.68 -41.21 -22.34
CA ASP A 627 0.32 -41.12 -21.82
C ASP A 627 -0.53 -40.10 -22.59
N GLY A 628 0.09 -39.01 -23.05
CA GLY A 628 -0.54 -38.04 -23.94
C GLY A 628 -0.91 -38.60 -25.32
N ILE A 629 -0.22 -39.63 -25.82
CA ILE A 629 -0.66 -40.34 -27.04
C ILE A 629 -1.82 -41.30 -26.69
N LYS A 630 -1.76 -41.99 -25.53
CA LYS A 630 -2.78 -42.95 -25.09
C LYS A 630 -4.14 -42.32 -24.79
N ASP A 631 -4.16 -41.11 -24.26
CA ASP A 631 -5.41 -40.36 -24.00
C ASP A 631 -5.91 -39.56 -25.23
N GLY A 632 -5.17 -39.62 -26.35
CA GLY A 632 -5.49 -38.96 -27.61
C GLY A 632 -5.25 -37.45 -27.62
N SER A 633 -4.64 -36.88 -26.57
CA SER A 633 -4.41 -35.44 -26.44
C SER A 633 -3.06 -34.97 -27.03
N ILE A 634 -2.23 -35.91 -27.49
CA ILE A 634 -1.21 -35.78 -28.53
C ILE A 634 -1.70 -36.63 -29.70
N VAL A 635 -1.84 -36.03 -30.89
CA VAL A 635 -2.22 -36.75 -32.11
C VAL A 635 -1.00 -36.79 -33.04
N PRO A 636 -0.29 -37.93 -33.16
CA PRO A 636 0.92 -38.01 -33.97
C PRO A 636 0.64 -37.78 -35.46
N GLY A 637 1.51 -37.03 -36.14
CA GLY A 637 1.34 -36.66 -37.55
C GLY A 637 0.26 -35.60 -37.86
N SER A 638 -0.44 -35.08 -36.84
CA SER A 638 -1.49 -34.06 -37.00
C SER A 638 -1.02 -32.77 -37.69
N LEU A 639 0.24 -32.39 -37.49
CA LEU A 639 0.81 -31.17 -38.05
C LEU A 639 1.21 -31.33 -39.53
N ALA A 640 1.69 -32.51 -39.93
CA ALA A 640 2.02 -32.80 -41.33
C ALA A 640 0.78 -32.99 -42.24
N ALA A 641 -0.41 -33.11 -41.66
CA ALA A 641 -1.68 -33.16 -42.37
C ALA A 641 -2.28 -31.76 -42.65
N SER A 642 -1.62 -30.67 -42.20
CA SER A 642 -2.05 -29.30 -42.48
C SER A 642 -1.65 -28.85 -43.90
N ASN A 643 -2.27 -27.77 -44.38
CA ASN A 643 -1.89 -27.14 -45.65
C ASN A 643 -0.70 -26.16 -45.52
N SER A 644 -0.01 -26.11 -44.37
CA SER A 644 0.97 -25.07 -44.03
C SER A 644 2.35 -25.63 -43.65
N ALA A 645 2.95 -26.38 -44.57
CA ALA A 645 4.32 -26.90 -44.42
C ALA A 645 5.38 -25.82 -44.14
N ASP A 646 5.16 -24.58 -44.59
CA ASP A 646 6.05 -23.44 -44.34
C ASP A 646 5.99 -22.97 -42.87
N GLU A 647 4.79 -22.71 -42.33
CA GLU A 647 4.56 -22.36 -40.91
C GLU A 647 5.12 -23.45 -39.98
N ALA A 648 4.85 -24.70 -40.34
CA ALA A 648 5.25 -25.84 -39.55
C ALA A 648 6.76 -26.15 -39.68
N SER A 649 7.46 -25.62 -40.69
CA SER A 649 8.94 -25.62 -40.75
C SER A 649 9.55 -24.60 -39.78
N GLN A 650 8.93 -23.43 -39.61
CA GLN A 650 9.40 -22.39 -38.66
C GLN A 650 9.42 -22.92 -37.21
N LEU A 651 8.54 -23.86 -36.85
CA LEU A 651 8.57 -24.58 -35.57
C LEU A 651 9.88 -25.36 -35.32
N PHE A 652 10.54 -25.85 -36.37
CA PHE A 652 11.86 -26.48 -36.24
C PHE A 652 12.96 -25.44 -36.08
N ASP A 653 12.93 -24.35 -36.85
CA ASP A 653 13.91 -23.25 -36.77
C ASP A 653 13.92 -22.62 -35.38
N ILE A 654 12.74 -22.31 -34.82
CA ILE A 654 12.57 -21.84 -33.44
C ILE A 654 13.19 -22.81 -32.42
N ASN A 655 12.99 -24.12 -32.60
CA ASN A 655 13.61 -25.13 -31.74
C ASN A 655 15.14 -25.18 -31.89
N ASN A 656 15.70 -24.77 -33.03
CA ASN A 656 17.15 -24.69 -33.25
C ASN A 656 17.77 -23.43 -32.64
N GLU A 657 17.05 -22.30 -32.67
CA GLU A 657 17.45 -21.07 -31.99
C GLU A 657 17.38 -21.23 -30.46
N LEU A 658 16.32 -21.87 -29.93
CA LEU A 658 16.21 -22.26 -28.52
C LEU A 658 17.40 -23.12 -28.06
N ASP A 659 17.80 -24.13 -28.85
CA ASP A 659 18.95 -25.00 -28.56
C ASP A 659 20.25 -24.18 -28.50
N THR A 660 20.42 -23.26 -29.47
CA THR A 660 21.59 -22.38 -29.58
C THR A 660 21.72 -21.43 -28.38
N LEU A 661 20.59 -20.89 -27.89
CA LEU A 661 20.54 -20.03 -26.70
C LEU A 661 21.02 -20.74 -25.42
N GLY A 662 20.96 -22.07 -25.35
CA GLY A 662 21.45 -22.84 -24.21
C GLY A 662 22.94 -22.61 -23.93
N SER A 663 23.74 -22.48 -24.99
CA SER A 663 25.18 -22.16 -24.90
C SER A 663 25.47 -20.74 -24.40
N GLN A 664 24.51 -19.82 -24.55
CA GLN A 664 24.66 -18.40 -24.18
C GLN A 664 24.23 -18.10 -22.74
N LEU A 665 23.69 -19.09 -22.01
CA LEU A 665 23.26 -18.95 -20.61
C LEU A 665 24.41 -18.63 -19.64
N GLY A 666 25.67 -18.83 -20.05
CA GLY A 666 26.84 -18.40 -19.28
C GLY A 666 26.92 -16.89 -19.06
N ASP A 667 26.44 -16.10 -20.03
CA ASP A 667 26.60 -14.63 -20.07
C ASP A 667 25.41 -13.85 -19.48
N LYS A 668 24.64 -14.53 -18.63
CA LYS A 668 23.56 -14.07 -17.72
C LYS A 668 23.16 -12.60 -17.83
N GLY A 669 22.09 -12.35 -18.60
CA GLY A 669 21.43 -11.03 -18.65
C GLY A 669 22.11 -10.01 -19.56
N SER A 670 23.04 -10.45 -20.42
CA SER A 670 23.58 -9.62 -21.50
C SER A 670 22.46 -9.10 -22.42
N ALA A 671 22.69 -7.93 -23.01
CA ALA A 671 21.77 -7.35 -23.98
C ALA A 671 21.62 -8.23 -25.24
N ASP A 672 22.67 -8.99 -25.59
CA ASP A 672 22.71 -9.85 -26.76
C ASP A 672 21.91 -11.15 -26.55
N PHE A 673 22.00 -11.78 -25.36
CA PHE A 673 21.08 -12.86 -24.99
C PHE A 673 19.63 -12.37 -25.05
N ALA A 674 19.34 -11.20 -24.49
CA ALA A 674 18.00 -10.61 -24.52
C ALA A 674 17.54 -10.18 -25.94
N ASN A 675 18.46 -9.98 -26.89
CA ASN A 675 18.13 -9.73 -28.30
C ASN A 675 17.77 -11.05 -29.00
N ALA A 676 18.69 -12.02 -28.99
CA ALA A 676 18.54 -13.30 -29.67
C ALA A 676 17.33 -14.09 -29.13
N TYR A 677 17.18 -14.18 -27.81
CA TYR A 677 16.00 -14.77 -27.18
C TYR A 677 14.70 -14.08 -27.64
N GLY A 678 14.75 -12.76 -27.81
CA GLY A 678 13.61 -12.00 -28.32
C GLY A 678 13.22 -12.35 -29.76
N GLU A 679 14.18 -12.62 -30.65
CA GLU A 679 13.89 -13.04 -32.03
C GLU A 679 13.13 -14.39 -32.05
N VAL A 680 13.50 -15.33 -31.18
CA VAL A 680 12.78 -16.61 -31.01
C VAL A 680 11.32 -16.39 -30.58
N VAL A 681 11.09 -15.46 -29.65
CA VAL A 681 9.72 -15.12 -29.19
C VAL A 681 8.90 -14.42 -30.27
N ASP A 682 9.52 -13.52 -31.03
CA ASP A 682 8.89 -12.82 -32.15
C ASP A 682 8.49 -13.82 -33.26
N ALA A 683 9.36 -14.78 -33.59
CA ALA A 683 9.08 -15.86 -34.54
C ALA A 683 7.98 -16.81 -34.03
N PHE A 684 8.04 -17.25 -32.77
CA PHE A 684 7.01 -18.10 -32.17
C PHE A 684 5.63 -17.43 -32.12
N SER A 685 5.57 -16.11 -32.01
CA SER A 685 4.30 -15.37 -32.03
C SER A 685 3.60 -15.43 -33.40
N GLY A 686 4.29 -15.80 -34.48
CA GLY A 686 3.72 -15.97 -35.82
C GLY A 686 2.99 -17.30 -36.06
N ILE A 687 3.08 -18.26 -35.12
CA ILE A 687 2.64 -19.66 -35.29
C ILE A 687 1.72 -20.15 -34.15
N SER A 688 1.10 -19.24 -33.39
CA SER A 688 0.32 -19.57 -32.18
C SER A 688 -0.90 -20.47 -32.41
N ASP A 689 -1.36 -20.58 -33.66
CA ASP A 689 -2.68 -21.13 -33.99
C ASP A 689 -2.63 -22.57 -34.55
N ILE A 690 -1.43 -23.11 -34.75
CA ILE A 690 -1.17 -24.52 -35.12
C ILE A 690 -0.78 -25.40 -33.91
N ILE A 691 -0.79 -24.85 -32.69
CA ILE A 691 -0.35 -25.51 -31.46
C ILE A 691 -1.55 -26.09 -30.70
N PRO A 692 -1.56 -27.38 -30.32
CA PRO A 692 -2.69 -27.99 -29.60
C PRO A 692 -2.99 -27.29 -28.26
N ASP A 693 -4.28 -27.05 -28.00
CA ASP A 693 -4.76 -26.22 -26.87
C ASP A 693 -4.16 -26.58 -25.51
N LYS A 694 -3.93 -27.88 -25.23
CA LYS A 694 -3.38 -28.32 -23.94
C LYS A 694 -1.94 -27.84 -23.69
N PHE A 695 -1.17 -27.61 -24.74
CA PHE A 695 0.20 -27.08 -24.66
C PHE A 695 0.27 -25.57 -24.87
N LYS A 696 -0.75 -24.97 -25.52
CA LYS A 696 -0.84 -23.54 -25.76
C LYS A 696 -0.61 -22.72 -24.47
N GLY A 697 -1.17 -23.16 -23.34
CA GLY A 697 -0.92 -22.55 -22.03
C GLY A 697 0.54 -22.60 -21.53
N LEU A 698 1.27 -23.70 -21.78
CA LEU A 698 2.69 -23.83 -21.40
C LEU A 698 3.58 -22.93 -22.27
N TYR A 699 3.33 -22.92 -23.58
CA TYR A 699 4.05 -22.08 -24.53
C TYR A 699 3.75 -20.58 -24.31
N GLU A 700 2.48 -20.20 -24.12
CA GLU A 700 2.10 -18.83 -23.79
C GLU A 700 2.74 -18.34 -22.48
N MET A 701 2.88 -19.21 -21.47
CA MET A 701 3.56 -18.88 -20.21
C MET A 701 5.04 -18.56 -20.44
N LEU A 702 5.75 -19.39 -21.23
CA LEU A 702 7.13 -19.12 -21.61
C LEU A 702 7.22 -17.79 -22.37
N VAL A 703 6.53 -17.66 -23.50
CA VAL A 703 6.52 -16.49 -24.39
C VAL A 703 6.26 -15.17 -23.64
N LYS A 704 5.21 -15.12 -22.81
CA LYS A 704 4.80 -13.88 -22.14
C LYS A 704 5.80 -13.45 -21.07
N LEU A 705 6.30 -14.37 -20.25
CA LEU A 705 7.27 -14.04 -19.19
C LEU A 705 8.65 -13.63 -19.74
N THR A 706 9.01 -14.10 -20.93
CA THR A 706 10.40 -14.08 -21.43
C THR A 706 10.62 -13.19 -22.66
N SER A 707 9.62 -12.40 -23.05
CA SER A 707 9.68 -11.49 -24.21
C SER A 707 10.93 -10.58 -24.23
N LYS A 708 11.34 -10.17 -25.45
CA LYS A 708 12.45 -9.24 -25.72
C LYS A 708 12.40 -7.97 -24.85
N ALA A 709 11.19 -7.47 -24.58
CA ALA A 709 10.95 -6.31 -23.72
C ALA A 709 11.17 -6.63 -22.23
N ASN A 710 10.69 -7.78 -21.76
CA ASN A 710 10.81 -8.20 -20.36
C ASN A 710 12.25 -8.52 -19.97
N LEU A 711 13.02 -9.23 -20.81
CA LEU A 711 14.43 -9.51 -20.52
C LEU A 711 15.26 -8.23 -20.45
N LYS A 712 15.01 -7.25 -21.33
CA LYS A 712 15.66 -5.93 -21.28
C LYS A 712 15.23 -5.12 -20.06
N ALA A 713 13.96 -5.17 -19.67
CA ALA A 713 13.45 -4.51 -18.48
C ALA A 713 14.01 -5.13 -17.18
N TYR A 714 14.18 -6.45 -17.13
CA TYR A 714 14.88 -7.14 -16.03
C TYR A 714 16.36 -6.73 -15.96
N ALA A 715 17.07 -6.73 -17.08
CA ALA A 715 18.47 -6.29 -17.15
C ALA A 715 18.66 -4.82 -16.71
N LYS A 716 17.73 -3.92 -17.08
CA LYS A 716 17.66 -2.54 -16.55
C LYS A 716 17.45 -2.47 -15.03
N SER A 717 16.69 -3.42 -14.47
CA SER A 717 16.30 -3.42 -13.05
C SER A 717 17.39 -4.00 -12.13
N LEU A 718 18.21 -4.91 -12.65
CA LEU A 718 19.21 -5.67 -11.89
C LEU A 718 20.23 -4.81 -11.11
N PRO A 719 20.77 -3.67 -11.62
CA PRO A 719 21.70 -2.81 -10.88
C PRO A 719 21.10 -2.15 -9.62
N TYR A 720 19.77 -2.04 -9.55
CA TYR A 720 19.03 -1.51 -8.40
C TYR A 720 18.65 -2.65 -7.44
N LEU A 721 18.07 -3.73 -7.98
CA LEU A 721 17.66 -4.92 -7.21
C LEU A 721 18.83 -5.53 -6.43
N THR A 722 20.02 -5.63 -7.03
CA THR A 722 21.22 -6.20 -6.39
C THR A 722 21.80 -5.39 -5.23
N LYS A 723 21.39 -4.12 -5.08
CA LYS A 723 21.79 -3.22 -3.98
C LYS A 723 20.65 -2.94 -3.00
N SER A 724 19.48 -3.50 -3.25
CA SER A 724 18.25 -3.17 -2.54
C SER A 724 18.27 -3.61 -1.07
N LYS A 725 17.62 -2.82 -0.21
CA LYS A 725 17.41 -3.13 1.21
C LYS A 725 15.91 -3.15 1.47
N ARG A 726 15.43 -4.11 2.27
CA ARG A 726 14.03 -4.21 2.68
C ARG A 726 13.71 -3.21 3.80
N GLY A 727 12.47 -2.75 3.84
CA GLY A 727 12.00 -1.71 4.77
C GLY A 727 12.03 -0.31 4.14
N PHE A 728 11.21 0.61 4.64
CA PHE A 728 11.12 1.99 4.14
C PHE A 728 12.38 2.82 4.43
N ASN A 729 12.60 3.85 3.63
CA ASN A 729 13.48 4.95 3.98
C ASN A 729 12.69 6.08 4.68
N LEU A 730 13.33 6.74 5.64
CA LEU A 730 12.88 7.97 6.27
C LEU A 730 14.03 8.97 6.25
N PHE A 731 13.77 10.18 5.78
CA PHE A 731 14.76 11.24 5.66
C PHE A 731 14.38 12.47 6.49
N GLU A 732 15.39 13.07 7.12
CA GLU A 732 15.35 14.41 7.68
C GLU A 732 15.85 15.39 6.61
N ILE A 733 15.06 16.41 6.31
CA ILE A 733 15.36 17.49 5.37
C ILE A 733 15.51 18.78 6.19
N THR A 734 16.66 19.44 6.09
CA THR A 734 16.90 20.75 6.72
C THR A 734 17.25 21.78 5.65
N ASP A 735 16.45 22.86 5.57
CA ASP A 735 16.69 23.98 4.67
C ASP A 735 17.48 25.08 5.39
N ARG A 736 18.71 25.33 4.95
CA ARG A 736 19.58 26.40 5.44
C ARG A 736 19.97 27.38 4.32
N SER A 737 19.13 27.49 3.27
CA SER A 737 19.30 28.53 2.24
C SER A 737 19.32 29.95 2.81
N ALA A 738 18.63 30.22 3.92
CA ALA A 738 18.69 31.51 4.60
C ALA A 738 20.10 31.87 5.15
N ALA A 739 20.94 30.86 5.40
CA ALA A 739 22.35 31.02 5.75
C ALA A 739 23.30 30.91 4.54
N ASN A 740 22.76 30.71 3.33
CA ASN A 740 23.46 30.33 2.09
C ASN A 740 24.11 28.93 2.13
N GLU A 741 23.64 28.03 3.00
CA GLU A 741 24.16 26.64 3.10
C GLU A 741 23.40 25.61 2.25
N GLY A 742 22.28 26.00 1.61
CA GLY A 742 21.45 25.11 0.80
C GLY A 742 20.58 24.15 1.62
N VAL A 743 20.24 22.99 1.05
CA VAL A 743 19.45 21.94 1.70
C VAL A 743 20.33 20.73 2.00
N THR A 744 20.17 20.13 3.17
CA THR A 744 20.82 18.85 3.53
C THR A 744 19.79 17.76 3.84
N VAL A 745 20.04 16.56 3.34
CA VAL A 745 19.27 15.34 3.59
C VAL A 745 20.05 14.42 4.52
N GLY A 746 19.40 13.88 5.56
CA GLY A 746 20.00 12.90 6.46
C GLY A 746 19.09 11.68 6.65
N THR A 747 19.62 10.48 6.42
CA THR A 747 18.87 9.21 6.58
C THR A 747 18.57 8.94 8.05
N VAL A 748 17.29 8.89 8.43
CA VAL A 748 16.84 8.49 9.78
C VAL A 748 16.79 6.96 9.87
N THR A 749 16.29 6.29 8.83
CA THR A 749 16.38 4.83 8.63
C THR A 749 16.37 4.50 7.13
N ASP A 750 16.96 3.35 6.77
CA ASP A 750 16.89 2.70 5.46
C ASP A 750 16.31 1.27 5.51
N GLU A 751 15.77 0.88 6.67
CA GLU A 751 15.45 -0.52 6.99
C GLU A 751 14.12 -0.70 7.74
N GLY A 752 13.18 0.24 7.58
CA GLY A 752 11.82 0.12 8.14
C GLY A 752 11.76 0.02 9.67
N PHE A 753 12.69 0.67 10.37
CA PHE A 753 12.96 0.53 11.81
C PHE A 753 13.37 -0.89 12.25
N GLY A 754 14.01 -1.65 11.35
CA GLY A 754 14.50 -3.01 11.59
C GLY A 754 13.51 -4.12 11.25
N ASP A 755 12.29 -3.78 10.81
CA ASP A 755 11.32 -4.75 10.30
C ASP A 755 11.32 -4.74 8.76
N PRO A 756 11.85 -5.78 8.10
CA PRO A 756 11.92 -5.83 6.64
C PRO A 756 10.55 -5.85 5.96
N PHE A 757 9.45 -6.06 6.70
CA PHE A 757 8.09 -6.05 6.16
C PHE A 757 7.39 -4.68 6.23
N ASN A 758 7.95 -3.72 6.99
CA ASN A 758 7.56 -2.31 6.97
C ASN A 758 8.04 -1.63 5.67
N HIS A 759 7.41 -1.93 4.55
CA HIS A 759 7.78 -1.40 3.23
C HIS A 759 7.45 0.10 3.02
N GLY A 760 6.74 0.73 3.96
CA GLY A 760 6.43 2.16 3.93
C GLY A 760 6.11 2.76 5.30
N LEU A 761 6.10 4.09 5.36
CA LEU A 761 5.61 4.87 6.50
C LEU A 761 4.57 5.88 6.00
N ARG A 762 3.34 5.79 6.51
CA ARG A 762 2.11 6.32 5.91
C ARG A 762 1.44 7.46 6.67
N ILE A 763 1.82 7.71 7.92
CA ILE A 763 1.37 8.87 8.71
C ILE A 763 2.54 9.43 9.53
N PHE A 764 2.50 10.74 9.73
CA PHE A 764 3.13 11.45 10.84
C PHE A 764 2.02 12.16 11.62
N CYS A 765 2.10 12.22 12.94
CA CYS A 765 1.06 12.83 13.76
C CYS A 765 1.66 13.38 15.07
N ASP A 766 1.87 14.69 15.11
CA ASP A 766 2.41 15.39 16.28
C ASP A 766 1.38 15.50 17.41
N THR A 767 1.85 15.34 18.65
CA THR A 767 1.04 15.53 19.87
C THR A 767 1.64 16.64 20.75
N ASP A 768 1.18 16.71 22.00
CA ASP A 768 1.75 17.57 23.04
C ASP A 768 3.22 17.25 23.39
N ASP A 769 3.61 15.97 23.24
CA ASP A 769 4.78 15.36 23.88
C ASP A 769 5.59 14.38 22.98
N TYR A 770 5.02 13.97 21.84
CA TYR A 770 5.58 12.99 20.90
C TYR A 770 5.10 13.22 19.47
N MET A 771 5.94 12.97 18.48
CA MET A 771 5.53 12.64 17.11
C MET A 771 5.26 11.14 17.00
N VAL A 772 4.04 10.76 16.64
CA VAL A 772 3.68 9.38 16.26
C VAL A 772 3.87 9.19 14.77
N VAL A 773 4.42 8.04 14.38
CA VAL A 773 4.54 7.61 12.99
C VAL A 773 3.96 6.20 12.83
N GLY A 774 3.34 5.94 11.68
CA GLY A 774 2.62 4.68 11.42
C GLY A 774 3.03 4.04 10.10
N THR A 775 3.20 2.72 10.11
CA THR A 775 3.80 1.99 8.99
C THR A 775 2.79 1.52 7.95
N ALA A 776 3.32 0.98 6.85
CA ALA A 776 2.58 0.24 5.85
C ALA A 776 3.21 -1.16 5.75
N ASN A 777 2.44 -2.20 6.10
CA ASN A 777 2.94 -3.57 6.16
C ASN A 777 1.81 -4.56 5.78
N PRO A 778 1.73 -4.98 4.50
CA PRO A 778 0.70 -5.91 4.01
C PRO A 778 0.99 -7.38 4.33
N PHE A 779 2.01 -7.64 5.16
CA PHE A 779 2.39 -8.98 5.61
C PHE A 779 1.92 -9.23 7.05
N TYR A 780 2.09 -8.26 7.94
CA TYR A 780 1.87 -8.41 9.38
C TYR A 780 0.93 -7.38 10.02
N GLY A 781 0.41 -6.41 9.28
CA GLY A 781 -0.40 -5.32 9.83
C GLY A 781 0.43 -4.09 10.18
N THR A 782 -0.21 -2.92 10.19
CA THR A 782 0.45 -1.64 10.51
C THR A 782 1.03 -1.67 11.91
N GLN A 783 2.21 -1.06 12.07
CA GLN A 783 2.78 -0.75 13.38
C GLN A 783 2.64 0.75 13.66
N LEU A 784 2.64 1.12 14.93
CA LEU A 784 2.80 2.50 15.40
C LEU A 784 4.09 2.61 16.20
N TRP A 785 4.79 3.73 16.00
CA TRP A 785 5.98 4.11 16.72
C TRP A 785 5.84 5.56 17.20
N ARG A 786 6.44 5.94 18.33
CA ARG A 786 6.57 7.34 18.77
C ARG A 786 8.03 7.74 18.87
N VAL A 787 8.34 9.00 18.61
CA VAL A 787 9.57 9.66 19.07
C VAL A 787 9.18 10.79 20.01
N ARG A 788 9.96 11.01 21.07
CA ARG A 788 9.75 12.07 22.05
C ARG A 788 10.18 13.43 21.49
N ASP A 789 9.37 14.44 21.73
CA ASP A 789 9.63 15.82 21.33
C ASP A 789 10.79 16.42 22.16
N THR A 790 11.61 17.29 21.58
CA THR A 790 12.65 18.06 22.31
C THR A 790 12.13 19.39 22.85
N GLN A 791 11.05 19.91 22.27
CA GLN A 791 10.33 21.11 22.67
C GLN A 791 8.86 20.76 22.95
N TYR A 792 8.40 20.94 24.18
CA TYR A 792 7.06 20.53 24.61
C TYR A 792 6.04 21.67 24.51
N ALA A 793 4.75 21.33 24.34
CA ALA A 793 3.70 22.33 24.16
C ALA A 793 3.35 23.13 25.44
N VAL A 794 2.99 24.42 25.26
CA VAL A 794 2.50 25.32 26.31
C VAL A 794 1.06 25.74 25.97
N ASN A 795 0.09 25.00 26.50
CA ASN A 795 -1.32 25.24 26.27
C ASN A 795 -1.86 26.31 27.24
N VAL A 796 -2.23 27.49 26.74
CA VAL A 796 -2.82 28.57 27.55
C VAL A 796 -4.32 28.66 27.30
N SER A 797 -5.09 28.79 28.37
CA SER A 797 -6.56 28.95 28.35
C SER A 797 -7.00 30.08 29.29
N VAL A 798 -8.27 30.50 29.20
CA VAL A 798 -8.84 31.57 30.03
C VAL A 798 -10.19 31.16 30.63
N THR A 799 -10.62 31.86 31.68
CA THR A 799 -12.04 32.00 32.02
C THR A 799 -12.65 33.19 31.25
N GLU A 800 -13.96 33.42 31.38
CA GLU A 800 -14.57 34.70 30.98
C GLU A 800 -13.87 35.86 31.72
N GLY A 801 -13.69 37.01 31.05
CA GLY A 801 -13.18 38.24 31.67
C GLY A 801 -11.74 38.63 31.34
N GLY A 802 -11.12 38.03 30.32
CA GLY A 802 -9.82 38.47 29.83
C GLY A 802 -9.19 37.58 28.76
N SER A 803 -7.94 37.90 28.44
CA SER A 803 -7.11 37.21 27.44
C SER A 803 -5.77 36.80 28.06
N ALA A 804 -5.16 35.74 27.53
CA ALA A 804 -3.91 35.20 28.05
C ALA A 804 -3.01 34.63 26.95
N SER A 805 -1.70 34.64 27.18
CA SER A 805 -0.68 34.08 26.28
C SER A 805 0.56 33.60 27.03
N ALA A 806 1.42 32.85 26.33
CA ALA A 806 2.77 32.49 26.77
C ALA A 806 3.83 33.13 25.86
N SER A 807 5.06 33.21 26.33
CA SER A 807 6.22 33.73 25.57
C SER A 807 6.64 32.84 24.40
N ALA A 808 6.20 31.58 24.38
CA ALA A 808 6.34 30.64 23.27
C ALA A 808 5.24 29.58 23.36
N GLU A 809 4.81 29.04 22.21
CA GLU A 809 3.80 27.96 22.13
C GLU A 809 4.41 26.57 22.39
N ARG A 810 5.72 26.41 22.18
CA ARG A 810 6.52 25.25 22.60
C ARG A 810 7.85 25.74 23.18
N ALA A 811 8.43 24.99 24.12
CA ALA A 811 9.70 25.32 24.77
C ALA A 811 10.49 24.05 25.14
N ALA A 812 11.83 24.13 25.15
CA ALA A 812 12.68 23.00 25.52
C ALA A 812 12.75 22.83 27.04
N LYS A 813 13.00 21.61 27.50
CA LYS A 813 13.15 21.28 28.93
C LYS A 813 14.23 22.15 29.58
N GLY A 814 13.85 22.93 30.59
CA GLY A 814 14.73 23.87 31.29
C GLY A 814 14.63 25.33 30.83
N ASP A 815 13.92 25.63 29.74
CA ASP A 815 13.64 27.01 29.32
C ASP A 815 12.72 27.72 30.32
N LYS A 816 12.89 29.04 30.48
CA LYS A 816 11.95 29.86 31.25
C LYS A 816 10.81 30.36 30.36
N VAL A 817 9.62 29.81 30.57
CA VAL A 817 8.39 30.29 29.93
C VAL A 817 7.78 31.40 30.78
N THR A 818 7.42 32.51 30.15
CA THR A 818 6.71 33.63 30.81
C THR A 818 5.29 33.72 30.28
N LEU A 819 4.33 33.95 31.16
CA LEU A 819 2.90 34.04 30.89
C LEU A 819 2.44 35.49 30.99
N THR A 820 1.44 35.87 30.20
CA THR A 820 0.81 37.19 30.24
C THR A 820 -0.70 37.02 30.34
N ALA A 821 -1.33 37.74 31.26
CA ALA A 821 -2.79 37.81 31.40
C ALA A 821 -3.24 39.26 31.38
N THR A 822 -4.23 39.58 30.55
CA THR A 822 -4.80 40.91 30.38
C THR A 822 -6.29 40.82 30.60
N ALA A 823 -6.77 41.41 31.72
CA ALA A 823 -8.18 41.39 32.08
C ALA A 823 -9.01 42.35 31.22
N ASP A 824 -10.25 41.96 30.93
CA ASP A 824 -11.24 42.82 30.29
C ASP A 824 -11.79 43.86 31.28
N LYS A 825 -12.38 44.94 30.75
CA LYS A 825 -12.91 46.03 31.56
C LYS A 825 -14.02 45.55 32.51
N GLY A 826 -13.79 45.64 33.81
CA GLY A 826 -14.70 45.18 34.86
C GLY A 826 -14.37 43.78 35.38
N TYR A 827 -13.18 43.27 35.08
CA TYR A 827 -12.57 42.08 35.67
C TYR A 827 -11.12 42.40 36.04
N HIS A 828 -10.56 41.61 36.96
CA HIS A 828 -9.12 41.59 37.24
C HIS A 828 -8.59 40.16 37.10
N PHE A 829 -7.28 40.06 36.79
CA PHE A 829 -6.58 38.79 36.84
C PHE A 829 -6.41 38.35 38.29
N LYS A 830 -6.72 37.08 38.57
CA LYS A 830 -6.68 36.51 39.91
C LYS A 830 -5.50 35.56 40.10
N GLU A 831 -5.43 34.49 39.29
CA GLU A 831 -4.46 33.40 39.47
C GLU A 831 -4.20 32.62 38.18
N TRP A 832 -3.02 32.00 38.09
CA TRP A 832 -2.72 30.96 37.10
C TRP A 832 -3.04 29.59 37.69
N LYS A 833 -4.05 28.91 37.14
CA LYS A 833 -4.37 27.54 37.50
C LYS A 833 -3.63 26.58 36.57
N VAL A 834 -2.74 25.75 37.13
CA VAL A 834 -2.06 24.68 36.38
C VAL A 834 -3.03 23.51 36.19
N LEU A 835 -3.12 23.00 34.96
CA LEU A 835 -4.02 21.91 34.54
C LEU A 835 -3.27 20.65 34.09
N LYS A 836 -2.07 20.80 33.49
CA LYS A 836 -1.16 19.71 33.06
C LYS A 836 0.29 20.14 33.29
N GLY A 837 1.18 19.19 33.54
CA GLY A 837 2.63 19.41 33.58
C GLY A 837 3.26 19.60 34.97
N GLY A 838 2.45 19.76 36.03
CA GLY A 838 2.93 19.73 37.42
C GLY A 838 3.85 20.89 37.85
N VAL A 839 3.92 21.97 37.05
CA VAL A 839 4.76 23.13 37.34
C VAL A 839 4.22 23.99 38.48
N THR A 840 5.09 24.78 39.11
CA THR A 840 4.70 25.94 39.93
C THR A 840 4.89 27.20 39.08
N VAL A 841 3.94 28.14 39.14
CA VAL A 841 4.02 29.42 38.45
C VAL A 841 4.37 30.52 39.45
N GLU A 842 5.53 31.15 39.29
CA GLU A 842 6.07 32.21 40.15
C GLU A 842 6.43 33.43 39.27
N ASP A 843 6.11 34.65 39.71
CA ASP A 843 6.29 35.89 38.93
C ASP A 843 5.75 35.82 37.48
N ASN A 844 4.56 35.19 37.32
CA ASN A 844 3.95 34.87 36.02
C ASN A 844 4.84 34.01 35.09
N ALA A 845 5.73 33.18 35.62
CA ALA A 845 6.62 32.34 34.84
C ALA A 845 6.81 30.95 35.44
N PHE A 846 7.34 30.02 34.65
CA PHE A 846 7.75 28.70 35.12
C PHE A 846 8.95 28.19 34.32
N THR A 847 9.62 27.16 34.83
CA THR A 847 10.67 26.44 34.09
C THR A 847 10.05 25.23 33.39
N MET A 848 10.30 25.06 32.10
CA MET A 848 9.66 24.03 31.29
C MET A 848 10.09 22.62 31.75
N PRO A 849 9.14 21.71 32.08
CA PRO A 849 9.44 20.35 32.51
C PRO A 849 9.70 19.42 31.31
N ASP A 850 9.80 18.10 31.57
CA ASP A 850 10.06 17.07 30.56
C ASP A 850 8.77 16.55 29.89
N GLY A 851 7.89 17.48 29.53
CA GLY A 851 6.57 17.26 28.97
C GLY A 851 5.74 18.54 28.91
N SER A 852 4.58 18.48 28.26
CA SER A 852 3.75 19.65 27.99
C SER A 852 3.06 20.21 29.25
N VAL A 853 2.84 21.52 29.23
CA VAL A 853 2.22 22.28 30.32
C VAL A 853 0.92 22.88 29.83
N SER A 854 -0.14 22.75 30.62
CA SER A 854 -1.42 23.42 30.36
C SER A 854 -1.78 24.30 31.55
N VAL A 855 -2.10 25.57 31.28
CA VAL A 855 -2.46 26.58 32.29
C VAL A 855 -3.75 27.32 31.90
N GLN A 856 -4.45 27.81 32.90
CA GLN A 856 -5.63 28.65 32.76
C GLN A 856 -5.44 29.96 33.52
N ALA A 857 -5.58 31.10 32.84
CA ALA A 857 -5.76 32.38 33.49
C ALA A 857 -7.17 32.45 34.07
N VAL A 858 -7.29 32.65 35.38
CA VAL A 858 -8.56 32.89 36.05
C VAL A 858 -8.72 34.40 36.24
N PHE A 859 -9.83 34.93 35.73
CA PHE A 859 -10.27 36.30 35.92
C PHE A 859 -11.49 36.31 36.84
N GLU A 860 -11.53 37.24 37.78
CA GLU A 860 -12.71 37.48 38.62
C GLU A 860 -13.31 38.85 38.31
N LYS A 861 -14.64 38.92 38.34
CA LYS A 861 -15.37 40.14 38.00
C LYS A 861 -15.26 41.16 39.13
N ASP A 862 -14.98 42.40 38.77
CA ASP A 862 -14.85 43.48 39.75
C ASP A 862 -16.18 43.67 40.49
N SER A 863 -16.09 43.72 41.83
CA SER A 863 -17.27 43.94 42.67
C SER A 863 -17.77 45.37 42.46
N ALA A 864 -19.00 45.49 41.95
CA ALA A 864 -19.68 46.79 41.90
C ALA A 864 -19.84 47.35 43.32
N GLU A 865 -19.55 48.65 43.50
CA GLU A 865 -19.66 49.29 44.80
C GLU A 865 -21.08 49.18 45.38
N PRO A 866 -21.23 48.94 46.69
CA PRO A 866 -22.53 48.73 47.30
C PRO A 866 -23.34 50.02 47.36
N VAL A 867 -24.30 50.17 46.45
CA VAL A 867 -25.31 51.23 46.51
C VAL A 867 -26.17 51.08 47.78
N THR A 868 -26.21 52.15 48.58
CA THR A 868 -26.85 52.16 49.91
C THR A 868 -28.35 51.85 49.84
N PRO A 869 -28.90 50.93 50.67
CA PRO A 869 -30.31 50.56 50.59
C PRO A 869 -31.24 51.61 51.23
N SER A 870 -32.23 52.08 50.47
CA SER A 870 -33.40 52.81 50.99
C SER A 870 -34.48 51.83 51.50
N GLN A 871 -35.21 52.22 52.55
CA GLN A 871 -36.14 51.33 53.27
C GLN A 871 -37.49 51.05 52.54
N PRO A 872 -38.24 50.00 52.94
CA PRO A 872 -39.23 49.33 52.09
C PRO A 872 -40.71 49.66 52.36
N THR A 873 -41.59 49.15 51.48
CA THR A 873 -43.04 49.00 51.70
C THR A 873 -43.50 47.55 51.45
N LYS A 874 -44.69 47.19 51.97
CA LYS A 874 -45.20 45.81 52.23
C LYS A 874 -46.73 45.88 52.47
N PRO A 875 -47.55 44.80 52.51
CA PRO A 875 -47.62 43.52 51.76
C PRO A 875 -48.95 43.33 50.96
N ALA A 876 -49.06 42.22 50.21
CA ALA A 876 -50.25 41.34 50.13
C ALA A 876 -49.76 39.94 49.68
N ASP A 877 -49.93 38.83 50.41
CA ASP A 877 -51.14 37.99 50.63
C ASP A 877 -51.60 37.17 49.39
N SER A 878 -51.90 35.86 49.46
CA SER A 878 -51.82 34.88 50.58
C SER A 878 -52.01 33.40 50.12
N LYS A 879 -51.75 32.42 51.02
CA LYS A 879 -52.31 31.03 51.11
C LYS A 879 -51.81 29.96 50.07
N ASN A 880 -51.36 28.77 50.53
CA ASN A 880 -52.06 27.46 50.70
C ASN A 880 -52.53 26.84 49.36
N ASN A 881 -52.62 25.51 49.06
CA ASN A 881 -52.40 24.20 49.71
C ASN A 881 -52.45 23.10 48.58
N THR A 882 -52.17 21.78 48.68
CA THR A 882 -51.74 20.83 49.75
C THR A 882 -51.15 19.53 49.16
N LYS A 883 -50.06 19.01 49.74
CA LYS A 883 -49.94 17.67 50.40
C LYS A 883 -50.57 16.40 49.75
N THR A 884 -49.74 15.34 49.56
CA THR A 884 -50.07 13.87 49.63
C THR A 884 -51.05 13.25 48.59
N ASP A 885 -51.07 11.94 48.28
CA ASP A 885 -50.24 10.76 48.69
C ASP A 885 -50.34 9.59 47.69
N GLY A 886 -49.26 8.79 47.55
CA GLY A 886 -49.29 7.35 47.23
C GLY A 886 -49.94 6.84 45.91
N LYS A 887 -50.12 5.52 45.69
CA LYS A 887 -49.55 4.32 46.36
C LYS A 887 -49.81 3.04 45.52
N ASN A 888 -48.89 2.06 45.54
CA ASN A 888 -49.13 0.60 45.27
C ASN A 888 -49.68 0.23 43.85
N ASP A 889 -49.74 -1.02 43.35
CA ASP A 889 -49.22 -2.39 43.65
C ASP A 889 -49.02 -3.08 42.27
N GLY A 890 -48.39 -4.25 42.04
CA GLY A 890 -47.72 -5.24 42.90
C GLY A 890 -47.72 -6.64 42.22
N ASN A 891 -46.74 -7.52 42.52
CA ASN A 891 -46.50 -8.87 41.92
C ASN A 891 -46.17 -8.89 40.41
N GLY A 892 -45.54 -9.91 39.81
CA GLY A 892 -44.97 -11.21 40.25
C GLY A 892 -44.98 -12.21 39.07
N ALA A 893 -44.16 -13.27 38.96
CA ALA A 893 -43.08 -13.81 39.77
C ALA A 893 -42.19 -14.77 38.92
N LYS A 894 -41.06 -15.25 39.50
CA LYS A 894 -40.30 -16.55 39.38
C LYS A 894 -40.56 -17.51 38.17
N SER A 895 -39.62 -18.34 37.70
CA SER A 895 -38.54 -19.08 38.41
C SER A 895 -37.41 -19.62 37.50
N ASP A 896 -36.19 -19.74 38.05
CA ASP A 896 -35.21 -20.86 38.00
C ASP A 896 -34.83 -21.51 36.62
N ALA A 897 -33.54 -21.54 36.19
CA ALA A 897 -32.48 -22.54 36.47
C ALA A 897 -32.64 -23.89 35.68
N GLU A 898 -31.62 -24.66 35.28
CA GLU A 898 -30.15 -24.64 35.48
C GLU A 898 -29.42 -25.37 34.30
N THR A 899 -28.11 -25.68 34.41
CA THR A 899 -27.28 -26.37 33.39
C THR A 899 -27.42 -27.92 33.43
N ALA A 900 -26.89 -28.77 32.54
CA ALA A 900 -25.81 -28.70 31.52
C ALA A 900 -26.13 -29.67 30.31
N ASN A 901 -25.25 -30.33 29.51
CA ASN A 901 -23.80 -30.58 29.56
C ASN A 901 -23.17 -31.03 28.20
N THR A 902 -21.85 -31.26 28.23
CA THR A 902 -20.90 -31.89 27.26
C THR A 902 -21.36 -32.99 26.27
N GLY A 903 -20.72 -33.04 25.08
CA GLY A 903 -20.60 -34.26 24.26
C GLY A 903 -19.74 -34.15 22.97
N ALA A 904 -18.62 -34.86 22.90
CA ALA A 904 -17.72 -35.05 21.74
C ALA A 904 -16.96 -36.40 21.91
N PRO A 905 -16.03 -36.88 21.02
CA PRO A 905 -15.52 -36.35 19.75
C PRO A 905 -15.32 -37.44 18.64
N ILE A 906 -14.51 -37.11 17.59
CA ILE A 906 -13.78 -38.00 16.64
C ILE A 906 -14.56 -38.82 15.57
N ALA A 907 -14.32 -38.47 14.30
CA ALA A 907 -14.02 -39.43 13.20
C ALA A 907 -13.27 -38.69 12.06
N ALA A 908 -12.48 -39.40 11.27
CA ALA A 908 -11.71 -38.84 10.14
C ALA A 908 -11.82 -39.73 8.89
N ILE A 909 -11.56 -39.18 7.69
CA ILE A 909 -11.22 -39.92 6.46
C ILE A 909 -10.44 -38.99 5.50
N VAL A 910 -9.70 -39.58 4.55
CA VAL A 910 -8.68 -38.95 3.70
C VAL A 910 -8.89 -39.41 2.24
N ILE A 911 -8.49 -38.63 1.23
CA ILE A 911 -7.72 -39.07 0.02
C ILE A 911 -7.57 -37.98 -1.08
N ALA A 912 -6.32 -37.85 -1.56
CA ALA A 912 -5.77 -37.41 -2.87
C ALA A 912 -6.30 -36.19 -3.67
N GLY A 913 -5.39 -35.56 -4.43
CA GLY A 913 -5.74 -34.58 -5.48
C GLY A 913 -4.69 -33.52 -5.86
N ALA A 914 -3.39 -33.72 -5.65
CA ALA A 914 -2.37 -32.69 -5.94
C ALA A 914 -0.93 -33.25 -6.11
N ALA A 915 -0.65 -33.99 -7.20
CA ALA A 915 0.60 -34.73 -7.38
C ALA A 915 1.35 -34.48 -8.71
N ALA A 916 1.21 -33.30 -9.32
CA ALA A 916 1.92 -32.92 -10.56
C ALA A 916 2.79 -31.66 -10.38
N LEU A 917 2.18 -30.53 -10.00
CA LEU A 917 2.83 -29.21 -9.93
C LEU A 917 3.87 -29.02 -8.81
N LEU A 918 4.10 -30.00 -7.93
CA LEU A 918 5.07 -29.88 -6.84
C LEU A 918 6.49 -30.35 -7.20
N LEU A 919 6.68 -31.03 -8.34
CA LEU A 919 8.01 -31.55 -8.73
C LEU A 919 9.01 -30.44 -9.09
N GLY A 920 8.59 -29.39 -9.79
CA GLY A 920 9.45 -28.25 -10.10
C GLY A 920 9.96 -27.53 -8.84
N ALA A 921 9.06 -27.21 -7.91
CA ALA A 921 9.40 -26.54 -6.66
C ALA A 921 10.33 -27.38 -5.74
N ALA A 922 10.11 -28.70 -5.69
CA ALA A 922 10.90 -29.61 -4.86
C ALA A 922 12.36 -29.77 -5.31
N ILE A 923 12.63 -29.62 -6.62
CA ILE A 923 13.98 -29.74 -7.18
C ILE A 923 14.83 -28.51 -6.80
N MET A 924 14.27 -27.30 -6.88
CA MET A 924 15.01 -26.07 -6.55
C MET A 924 15.37 -25.98 -5.06
N LEU A 925 14.47 -26.38 -4.16
CA LEU A 925 14.70 -26.32 -2.71
C LEU A 925 15.82 -27.26 -2.22
N ARG A 926 16.18 -28.32 -2.96
CA ARG A 926 17.27 -29.24 -2.57
C ARG A 926 18.69 -28.73 -2.85
N LYS A 927 18.88 -27.65 -3.61
CA LYS A 927 20.22 -27.07 -3.90
C LYS A 927 20.74 -26.09 -2.83
N LYS A 928 20.02 -25.86 -1.72
CA LYS A 928 20.43 -24.96 -0.61
C LYS A 928 21.00 -25.68 0.63
N GLN A 929 21.38 -26.95 0.51
CA GLN A 929 22.17 -27.70 1.51
C GLN A 929 23.30 -28.49 0.85
N ALA A 930 24.27 -27.75 0.31
CA ALA A 930 25.60 -28.20 -0.09
C ALA A 930 26.57 -27.01 0.06
#